data_AF-A0A4V3BV98-F1
#
_entry.id   AF-A0A4V3BV98-F1
#
_cell.length_a   1.000
_cell.length_b   1.000
_cell.length_c   1.000
_cell.angle_alpha   90.00
_cell.angle_beta   90.00
_cell.angle_gamma   90.00
#
_symmetry.space_group_name_H-M   'P 1'
#
loop_
_entity.id
_entity.type
_entity.pdbx_description
1 polymer ?
#
loop_
_entity_poly.entity_id
_entity_poly.type
_entity_poly.pdbx_seq_one_letter_code
_entity_poly.pdbx_strand_id
1 'polypeptide(L)'
;MLLTRKSNAAERSPARFTSSLADSLSRALPTMDRRGFLKRSGIGIGAGIAAAQLGLIQKAKAAEGGKAAAGGSKIEVKRTVCTHCSVGCASDAIVENGVWVRQEPVFDSPLNLGAHCAKGAALREHGHGEYRLKYPMKLVNGKYQRISWDQAMNEITAKMLDIKKVSGPDSVFFVGSSKHNNEQAALLRKFVSFFGTNNTDHQARICHSTTVAGVANTWGYGAMTNSYNDMQNSKAALYIGSNAAEAHPVSMLHMLHAKETGTKMIVVDPRFTRTAAKADQYIRIRSGSDIPFLWGVLYHIFKNGWEDKQYIHDRVYGMEKVRDEVMKWTPEKVEEACGVPEAEVYKAAETMAKNRPSTIVWCMGQTQHSIGNAMVRASCILQLALGNVGKSGGGTNIFRGHDNVQGATDVGPNPDSLPGYYGLATGSWKHWCAVWGVDYEWVKKQYVSQAMMEKSGTTVSRWVDAVLEKSENIDQDNTVKGVLFWGHAPNSQTRGLDMKKAFDKLDLLVVIDPYPSATAAMAAMKVDGQELNPNRAVYLLPAATQFETSGSVTASNRSLQWREKVIEPLFESRTDHMIMYQMAQKLGFGKELVAKIKLVPGKGGMMEPEPEAMLEEINRGSWTIGYTGQSPLRLKAHMRNMHMFDVKTLKCSGGKDAATGYDLTGDYFGLPWPCYGTPELKHPGSPNLYDTSKTMMEGGGNFRANFGVEKDGVSLLAEDGSHSKNAEITTGYPEFDHILLKKLGWWDDLTDAEKKAAEGKNWKTDLSGGIQRVTMKVHGVHPWGNAKARAVVWNFPDPVPLHREPIYGTRPDLVAKYPTHDDKKGFWRMPTLYKSLQDKNVEAKLYEKFPIILTSGRLVEYEGGGEETRSNPWLAELQQDNFVEINPKAASDRGIRNGDYVIVSTPTGARIKVKALVTMRVGVDTAFIPFHFSGWWQGKDMIDSYPEGAHPIVRGEAVNTATTYGYDSVTMMQESKTTICNIEKAAA
;
A
#
# COMPACT_ATOMS: atom_id res chain seq x y z
N MET A 1 -5.51 12.54 32.97
CA MET A 1 -5.34 13.63 33.97
C MET A 1 -5.74 14.94 33.31
N LEU A 2 -6.80 15.58 33.81
CA LEU A 2 -7.33 16.86 33.33
C LEU A 2 -6.96 17.94 34.35
N LEU A 3 -6.34 19.04 33.91
CA LEU A 3 -6.13 20.22 34.76
C LEU A 3 -6.82 21.43 34.12
N THR A 4 -7.87 21.87 34.80
CA THR A 4 -8.69 23.06 34.53
C THR A 4 -7.98 24.35 34.94
N ARG A 5 -8.03 25.40 34.10
CA ARG A 5 -7.65 26.78 34.44
C ARG A 5 -8.80 27.51 35.13
N LYS A 6 -8.51 28.30 36.17
CA LYS A 6 -9.38 29.34 36.76
C LYS A 6 -8.82 30.72 36.48
N SER A 7 -9.72 31.70 36.32
CA SER A 7 -9.49 33.10 35.92
C SER A 7 -9.58 34.09 37.09
N ASN A 8 -8.91 35.24 36.86
CA ASN A 8 -9.11 36.63 37.31
C ASN A 8 -8.91 37.08 38.78
N ALA A 9 -8.10 38.13 38.92
CA ALA A 9 -8.22 39.19 39.93
C ALA A 9 -7.78 40.55 39.35
N ALA A 10 -8.47 41.63 39.77
CA ALA A 10 -8.55 42.96 39.17
C ALA A 10 -7.39 43.93 39.49
N GLU A 11 -7.18 44.92 38.61
CA GLU A 11 -6.22 46.03 38.76
C GLU A 11 -6.82 47.25 39.49
N ARG A 12 -5.98 47.96 40.26
CA ARG A 12 -6.22 49.29 40.82
C ARG A 12 -5.21 50.29 40.22
N SER A 13 -5.70 51.45 39.76
CA SER A 13 -4.87 52.57 39.26
C SER A 13 -4.28 53.45 40.37
N PRO A 14 -3.07 54.01 40.20
CA PRO A 14 -2.60 55.16 40.95
C PRO A 14 -2.45 56.44 40.08
N ALA A 15 -2.24 57.57 40.76
CA ALA A 15 -2.60 58.94 40.40
C ALA A 15 -1.69 59.67 39.39
N ARG A 16 -2.27 60.70 38.75
CA ARG A 16 -1.78 61.51 37.61
C ARG A 16 -0.57 62.44 37.84
N PHE A 17 0.06 62.46 39.02
CA PHE A 17 1.14 63.45 39.31
C PHE A 17 2.57 62.88 39.24
N THR A 18 2.75 61.56 39.21
CA THR A 18 4.07 60.90 39.12
C THR A 18 4.49 60.55 37.69
N SER A 19 3.59 60.64 36.70
CA SER A 19 3.89 60.27 35.31
C SER A 19 4.70 61.34 34.56
N SER A 20 4.53 62.64 34.86
CA SER A 20 5.18 63.70 34.08
C SER A 20 6.67 63.88 34.36
N LEU A 21 7.16 63.49 35.55
CA LEU A 21 8.59 63.54 35.89
C LEU A 21 9.36 62.31 35.37
N ALA A 22 8.69 61.15 35.32
CA ALA A 22 9.28 59.90 34.81
C ALA A 22 9.40 59.90 33.27
N ASP A 23 8.45 60.55 32.57
CA ASP A 23 8.49 60.68 31.11
C ASP A 23 9.56 61.66 30.60
N SER A 24 9.97 62.66 31.39
CA SER A 24 11.04 63.59 30.98
C SER A 24 12.45 62.99 31.18
N LEU A 25 12.64 62.18 32.23
CA LEU A 25 13.91 61.51 32.52
C LEU A 25 14.17 60.29 31.62
N SER A 26 13.13 59.57 31.19
CA SER A 26 13.27 58.40 30.30
C SER A 26 13.64 58.76 28.86
N ARG A 27 13.35 60.00 28.42
CA ARG A 27 13.72 60.48 27.07
C ARG A 27 15.14 61.04 26.98
N ALA A 28 15.80 61.34 28.11
CA ALA A 28 17.12 61.96 28.13
C ALA A 28 18.29 60.98 28.33
N LEU A 29 18.02 59.69 28.58
CA LEU A 29 19.06 58.69 28.86
C LEU A 29 18.96 57.50 27.90
N PRO A 30 19.98 57.21 27.08
CA PRO A 30 19.98 56.03 26.24
C PRO A 30 19.98 54.75 27.09
N THR A 31 19.20 53.75 26.67
CA THR A 31 19.12 52.44 27.32
C THR A 31 20.51 51.81 27.41
N MET A 32 20.95 51.57 28.64
CA MET A 32 22.30 51.11 28.94
C MET A 32 22.32 49.58 28.97
N ASP A 33 23.18 48.94 28.17
CA ASP A 33 23.26 47.49 28.13
C ASP A 33 23.91 46.90 29.40
N ARG A 34 23.78 45.58 29.57
CA ARG A 34 24.27 44.84 30.74
C ARG A 34 25.78 44.99 30.94
N ARG A 35 26.54 45.21 29.86
CA ARG A 35 28.00 45.38 29.88
C ARG A 35 28.40 46.81 30.28
N GLY A 36 27.61 47.82 29.89
CA GLY A 36 27.74 49.21 30.30
C GLY A 36 27.37 49.46 31.75
N PHE A 37 26.32 48.79 32.25
CA PHE A 37 25.95 48.83 33.68
C PHE A 37 27.06 48.25 34.57
N LEU A 38 27.62 47.09 34.21
CA LEU A 38 28.70 46.45 34.96
C LEU A 38 30.03 47.23 34.90
N LYS A 39 30.34 47.90 33.78
CA LYS A 39 31.51 48.78 33.68
C LYS A 39 31.40 50.02 34.57
N ARG A 40 30.20 50.57 34.78
CA ARG A 40 29.97 51.78 35.60
C ARG A 40 29.71 51.49 37.07
N SER A 41 29.19 50.31 37.42
CA SER A 41 28.98 49.89 38.81
C SER A 41 30.26 49.50 39.55
N GLY A 42 31.41 49.47 38.87
CA GLY A 42 32.74 49.36 39.48
C GLY A 42 33.19 50.61 40.28
N ILE A 43 32.43 51.71 40.24
CA ILE A 43 32.68 52.91 41.05
C ILE A 43 31.35 53.31 41.72
N GLY A 44 31.14 52.91 42.97
CA GLY A 44 30.00 53.36 43.77
C GLY A 44 29.26 52.28 44.54
N ILE A 45 29.97 51.53 45.40
CA ILE A 45 29.35 50.73 46.47
C ILE A 45 28.76 51.73 47.48
N GLY A 46 27.54 52.22 47.22
CA GLY A 46 26.87 53.20 48.07
C GLY A 46 25.53 53.70 47.53
N ALA A 47 25.34 53.69 46.21
CA ALA A 47 24.09 54.16 45.58
C ALA A 47 23.02 53.07 45.39
N GLY A 48 23.31 51.81 45.72
CA GLY A 48 22.40 50.68 45.46
C GLY A 48 21.15 50.64 46.33
N ILE A 49 21.16 51.26 47.51
CA ILE A 49 20.03 51.23 48.45
C ILE A 49 19.00 52.33 48.13
N ALA A 50 19.42 53.48 47.60
CA ALA A 50 18.51 54.57 47.23
C ALA A 50 17.69 54.27 45.95
N ALA A 51 18.25 53.48 45.01
CA ALA A 51 17.56 53.15 43.76
C ALA A 51 16.39 52.15 43.94
N ALA A 52 16.42 51.34 45.01
CA ALA A 52 15.34 50.40 45.31
C ALA A 52 14.05 51.09 45.79
N GLN A 53 14.17 52.24 46.47
CA GLN A 53 13.01 53.01 46.96
C GLN A 53 12.34 53.90 45.90
N LEU A 54 13.02 54.17 44.77
CA LEU A 54 12.50 55.02 43.68
C LEU A 54 11.66 54.25 42.64
N GLY A 55 11.38 52.97 42.85
CA GLY A 55 10.59 52.15 41.90
C GLY A 55 11.29 51.86 40.56
N LEU A 56 12.59 52.18 40.45
CA LEU A 56 13.40 52.02 39.23
C LEU A 56 13.92 50.59 39.02
N ILE A 57 13.70 49.69 39.99
CA ILE A 57 14.01 48.27 39.88
C ILE A 57 12.70 47.49 39.88
N GLN A 58 12.20 47.12 38.70
CA GLN A 58 11.11 46.16 38.55
C GLN A 58 11.69 44.75 38.41
N LYS A 59 11.03 43.77 39.06
CA LYS A 59 11.27 42.35 38.78
C LYS A 59 10.97 42.14 37.29
N ALA A 60 11.97 41.76 36.50
CA ALA A 60 11.73 41.41 35.11
C ALA A 60 10.69 40.30 35.11
N LYS A 61 9.46 40.61 34.69
CA LYS A 61 8.56 39.56 34.19
C LYS A 61 9.36 38.92 33.06
N ALA A 62 9.55 37.60 33.12
CA ALA A 62 9.95 36.88 31.92
C ALA A 62 9.08 37.43 30.80
N ALA A 63 9.69 37.92 29.72
CA ALA A 63 8.91 38.30 28.55
C ALA A 63 7.95 37.13 28.32
N GLU A 64 6.64 37.35 28.49
CA GLU A 64 5.64 36.41 27.98
C GLU A 64 6.09 36.21 26.55
N GLY A 65 6.59 35.00 26.26
CA GLY A 65 7.56 34.72 25.21
C GLY A 65 7.31 35.67 24.06
N GLY A 66 8.19 36.68 23.94
CA GLY A 66 7.94 37.82 23.07
C GLY A 66 7.44 37.26 21.76
N LYS A 67 6.24 37.71 21.34
CA LYS A 67 5.81 37.56 19.96
C LYS A 67 7.00 38.07 19.15
N ALA A 68 7.83 37.15 18.67
CA ALA A 68 8.93 37.44 17.78
C ALA A 68 8.29 38.29 16.69
N ALA A 69 8.75 39.53 16.56
CA ALA A 69 8.17 40.60 15.74
C ALA A 69 7.15 40.07 14.72
N ALA A 70 5.89 39.93 15.14
CA ALA A 70 4.84 39.42 14.30
C ALA A 70 4.38 40.57 13.40
N GLY A 71 5.19 40.89 12.39
CA GLY A 71 4.61 41.28 11.12
C GLY A 71 3.68 40.13 10.74
N GLY A 72 2.38 40.40 10.59
CA GLY A 72 1.32 39.39 10.61
C GLY A 72 1.57 38.18 9.71
N SER A 73 2.24 37.15 10.24
CA SER A 73 2.49 35.91 9.52
C SER A 73 1.23 35.07 9.53
N LYS A 74 0.79 34.66 8.33
CA LYS A 74 -0.40 33.84 8.18
C LYS A 74 -0.02 32.39 8.54
N ILE A 75 -0.42 31.95 9.73
CA ILE A 75 -0.32 30.56 10.15
C ILE A 75 -1.57 29.83 9.67
N GLU A 76 -1.39 28.78 8.89
CA GLU A 76 -2.45 27.88 8.43
C GLU A 76 -2.23 26.49 9.02
N VAL A 77 -3.31 25.82 9.40
CA VAL A 77 -3.30 24.39 9.74
C VAL A 77 -3.90 23.65 8.58
N LYS A 78 -3.12 22.75 7.99
CA LYS A 78 -3.53 21.92 6.86
C LYS A 78 -3.51 20.46 7.27
N ARG A 79 -4.65 19.80 7.17
CA ARG A 79 -4.80 18.40 7.56
C ARG A 79 -4.50 17.49 6.38
N THR A 80 -3.55 16.59 6.59
CA THR A 80 -3.12 15.62 5.58
C THR A 80 -3.04 14.21 6.16
N VAL A 81 -2.70 13.24 5.32
CA VAL A 81 -2.59 11.83 5.67
C VAL A 81 -1.17 11.37 5.41
N CYS A 82 -0.58 10.66 6.37
CA CYS A 82 0.74 10.05 6.27
C CYS A 82 0.90 9.29 4.95
N THR A 83 2.05 9.45 4.30
CA THR A 83 2.33 8.92 2.96
C THR A 83 3.10 7.61 2.98
N HIS A 84 3.35 7.01 4.16
CA HIS A 84 4.18 5.80 4.28
C HIS A 84 3.37 4.50 4.15
N CYS A 85 2.78 4.00 5.26
CA CYS A 85 2.06 2.72 5.25
C CYS A 85 0.53 2.90 5.14
N SER A 86 -0.17 1.81 4.85
CA SER A 86 -1.62 1.76 4.65
C SER A 86 -2.49 1.92 5.91
N VAL A 87 -1.96 2.39 7.04
CA VAL A 87 -2.78 2.65 8.24
C VAL A 87 -3.67 3.88 8.02
N GLY A 88 -3.15 4.90 7.32
CA GLY A 88 -3.91 6.11 7.04
C GLY A 88 -3.94 7.11 8.20
N CYS A 89 -2.85 7.23 8.96
CA CYS A 89 -2.77 8.19 10.07
C CYS A 89 -2.89 9.64 9.57
N ALA A 90 -3.71 10.45 10.24
CA ALA A 90 -3.84 11.87 9.95
C ALA A 90 -2.82 12.72 10.72
N SER A 91 -2.36 13.81 10.09
CA SER A 91 -1.45 14.79 10.68
C SER A 91 -1.87 16.21 10.31
N ASP A 92 -1.79 17.11 11.28
CA ASP A 92 -1.99 18.54 11.09
C ASP A 92 -0.63 19.19 10.83
N ALA A 93 -0.45 19.69 9.60
CA ALA A 93 0.71 20.45 9.19
C ALA A 93 0.49 21.94 9.50
N ILE A 94 1.41 22.54 10.25
CA ILE A 94 1.42 23.95 10.58
C ILE A 94 2.30 24.67 9.58
N VAL A 95 1.68 25.52 8.76
CA VAL A 95 2.30 26.22 7.65
C VAL A 95 2.33 27.70 7.95
N GLU A 96 3.53 28.29 7.94
CA GLU A 96 3.72 29.73 8.16
C GLU A 96 4.36 30.32 6.89
N ASN A 97 3.70 31.31 6.29
CA ASN A 97 4.17 31.96 5.05
C ASN A 97 4.50 30.95 3.92
N GLY A 98 3.72 29.88 3.81
CA GLY A 98 3.90 28.83 2.80
C GLY A 98 4.95 27.76 3.15
N VAL A 99 5.61 27.84 4.31
CA VAL A 99 6.62 26.88 4.77
C VAL A 99 6.03 25.98 5.86
N TRP A 100 6.24 24.66 5.75
CA TRP A 100 5.83 23.69 6.77
C TRP A 100 6.80 23.71 7.96
N VAL A 101 6.42 24.40 9.04
CA VAL A 101 7.30 24.64 10.20
C VAL A 101 7.15 23.61 11.32
N ARG A 102 5.94 23.06 11.51
CA ARG A 102 5.63 22.09 12.57
C ARG A 102 4.56 21.10 12.10
N GLN A 103 4.52 19.91 12.69
CA GLN A 103 3.42 18.96 12.51
C GLN A 103 2.94 18.45 13.87
N GLU A 104 1.68 18.05 13.94
CA GLU A 104 1.09 17.36 15.09
C GLU A 104 0.30 16.13 14.62
N PRO A 105 0.24 15.04 15.41
CA PRO A 105 -0.70 13.97 15.15
C PRO A 105 -2.13 14.44 15.46
N VAL A 106 -3.10 14.00 14.65
CA VAL A 106 -4.50 14.35 14.90
C VAL A 106 -5.08 13.42 15.98
N PHE A 107 -5.35 13.98 17.17
CA PHE A 107 -5.94 13.24 18.30
C PHE A 107 -7.36 12.75 18.02
N ASP A 108 -8.12 13.53 17.28
CA ASP A 108 -9.51 13.21 16.92
C ASP A 108 -9.63 12.14 15.81
N SER A 109 -8.52 11.76 15.19
CA SER A 109 -8.55 10.76 14.11
C SER A 109 -8.89 9.39 14.69
N PRO A 110 -9.98 8.74 14.23
CA PRO A 110 -10.34 7.43 14.75
C PRO A 110 -9.30 6.35 14.39
N LEU A 111 -8.42 6.59 13.41
CA LEU A 111 -7.41 5.63 12.97
C LEU A 111 -6.13 5.67 13.79
N ASN A 112 -5.63 6.86 14.15
CA ASN A 112 -4.36 6.99 14.86
C ASN A 112 -4.48 7.53 16.29
N LEU A 113 -5.61 8.10 16.70
CA LEU A 113 -5.88 8.53 18.08
C LEU A 113 -4.73 9.35 18.69
N GLY A 114 -4.13 10.25 17.88
CA GLY A 114 -2.99 11.07 18.32
C GLY A 114 -1.62 10.38 18.28
N ALA A 115 -1.52 9.15 17.78
CA ALA A 115 -0.26 8.44 17.64
C ALA A 115 0.44 8.68 16.28
N HIS A 116 1.77 8.62 16.33
CA HIS A 116 2.66 8.46 15.17
C HIS A 116 3.64 7.33 15.41
N CYS A 117 4.07 6.66 14.33
CA CYS A 117 5.30 5.87 14.35
C CYS A 117 6.51 6.77 14.00
N ALA A 118 7.74 6.25 14.09
CA ALA A 118 8.95 6.98 13.72
C ALA A 118 8.83 7.69 12.36
N LYS A 119 8.34 6.98 11.33
CA LYS A 119 8.13 7.55 9.99
C LYS A 119 7.11 8.68 9.98
N GLY A 120 5.97 8.47 10.63
CA GLY A 120 4.89 9.46 10.71
C GLY A 120 5.29 10.72 11.48
N ALA A 121 6.21 10.61 12.45
CA ALA A 121 6.74 11.76 13.18
C ALA A 121 7.72 12.60 12.36
N ALA A 122 8.24 12.07 11.25
CA ALA A 122 9.26 12.70 10.42
C ALA A 122 8.73 13.16 9.04
N LEU A 123 7.42 13.38 8.90
CA LEU A 123 6.81 13.73 7.61
C LEU A 123 7.24 15.10 7.10
N ARG A 124 7.37 16.09 7.98
CA ARG A 124 7.70 17.49 7.65
C ARG A 124 8.97 17.60 6.80
N GLU A 125 9.93 16.72 7.01
CA GLU A 125 11.23 16.68 6.32
C GLU A 125 11.10 16.39 4.82
N HIS A 126 9.97 15.87 4.35
CA HIS A 126 9.65 15.81 2.91
C HIS A 126 9.47 17.21 2.30
N GLY A 127 9.14 18.21 3.12
CA GLY A 127 8.89 19.60 2.73
C GLY A 127 10.09 20.55 2.81
N HIS A 128 11.28 20.07 3.17
CA HIS A 128 12.51 20.89 3.19
C HIS A 128 13.81 20.09 3.04
N GLY A 129 13.74 18.79 2.74
CA GLY A 129 14.94 17.95 2.56
C GLY A 129 15.77 18.30 1.31
N GLU A 130 17.09 18.36 1.48
CA GLU A 130 18.04 18.72 0.42
C GLU A 130 18.36 17.56 -0.55
N TYR A 131 18.11 16.31 -0.14
CA TYR A 131 18.40 15.08 -0.90
C TYR A 131 17.37 14.74 -1.99
N ARG A 132 16.50 15.69 -2.35
CA ARG A 132 15.47 15.52 -3.37
C ARG A 132 16.00 15.76 -4.78
N LEU A 133 15.29 15.20 -5.77
CA LEU A 133 15.50 15.58 -7.16
C LEU A 133 14.93 16.99 -7.38
N LYS A 134 15.79 17.94 -7.78
CA LYS A 134 15.44 19.38 -7.84
C LYS A 134 15.01 19.87 -9.22
N TYR A 135 15.56 19.28 -10.27
CA TYR A 135 15.38 19.70 -11.66
C TYR A 135 15.47 18.49 -12.60
N PRO A 136 14.92 18.58 -13.83
CA PRO A 136 15.11 17.54 -14.83
C PRO A 136 16.60 17.29 -15.12
N MET A 137 16.98 16.02 -15.27
CA MET A 137 18.35 15.63 -15.56
C MET A 137 18.41 14.58 -16.66
N LYS A 138 19.52 14.57 -17.40
CA LYS A 138 19.86 13.55 -18.40
C LYS A 138 21.20 12.91 -18.04
N LEU A 139 21.31 11.60 -18.22
CA LEU A 139 22.60 10.91 -18.08
C LEU A 139 23.45 11.13 -19.33
N VAL A 140 24.62 11.75 -19.17
CA VAL A 140 25.58 12.01 -20.25
C VAL A 140 26.95 11.54 -19.77
N ASN A 141 27.59 10.64 -20.52
CA ASN A 141 28.92 10.08 -20.19
C ASN A 141 29.02 9.52 -18.75
N GLY A 142 27.95 8.90 -18.26
CA GLY A 142 27.89 8.32 -16.92
C GLY A 142 27.66 9.32 -15.78
N LYS A 143 27.37 10.59 -16.07
CA LYS A 143 27.03 11.61 -15.08
C LYS A 143 25.71 12.31 -15.41
N TYR A 144 24.92 12.61 -14.38
CA TYR A 144 23.67 13.33 -14.55
C TYR A 144 23.92 14.82 -14.74
N GLN A 145 23.34 15.40 -15.79
CA GLN A 145 23.43 16.82 -16.11
C GLN A 145 22.04 17.43 -16.09
N ARG A 146 21.90 18.61 -15.49
CA ARG A 146 20.65 19.38 -15.50
C ARG A 146 20.26 19.73 -16.94
N ILE A 147 18.98 19.57 -17.25
CA ILE A 147 18.35 20.01 -18.50
C ILE A 147 17.05 20.76 -18.18
N SER A 148 16.47 21.44 -19.17
CA SER A 148 15.15 22.07 -18.99
C SER A 148 14.02 21.05 -19.09
N TRP A 149 12.86 21.38 -18.52
CA TRP A 149 11.63 20.58 -18.68
C TRP A 149 11.22 20.45 -20.14
N ASP A 150 11.37 21.50 -20.96
CA ASP A 150 11.00 21.45 -22.37
C ASP A 150 11.91 20.52 -23.16
N GLN A 151 13.22 20.57 -22.90
CA GLN A 151 14.17 19.64 -23.49
C GLN A 151 13.82 18.21 -23.09
N ALA A 152 13.62 17.95 -21.80
CA ALA A 152 13.29 16.63 -21.29
C ALA A 152 12.01 16.08 -21.93
N MET A 153 10.92 16.86 -21.92
CA MET A 153 9.63 16.45 -22.48
C MET A 153 9.71 16.19 -23.98
N ASN A 154 10.37 17.06 -24.74
CA ASN A 154 10.52 16.88 -26.19
C ASN A 154 11.35 15.63 -26.52
N GLU A 155 12.51 15.44 -25.87
CA GLU A 155 13.37 14.28 -26.14
C GLU A 155 12.69 12.95 -25.74
N ILE A 156 12.08 12.90 -24.55
CA ILE A 156 11.40 11.70 -24.04
C ILE A 156 10.24 11.32 -24.95
N THR A 157 9.33 12.26 -25.24
CA THR A 157 8.13 11.95 -26.04
C THR A 157 8.46 11.63 -27.49
N ALA A 158 9.47 12.29 -28.07
CA ALA A 158 9.98 11.92 -29.39
C ALA A 158 10.50 10.47 -29.39
N LYS A 159 11.27 10.06 -28.36
CA LYS A 159 11.77 8.69 -28.25
C LYS A 159 10.65 7.67 -28.00
N MET A 160 9.63 8.03 -27.22
CA MET A 160 8.45 7.17 -27.02
C MET A 160 7.67 6.97 -28.33
N LEU A 161 7.48 8.02 -29.13
CA LEU A 161 6.82 7.92 -30.44
C LEU A 161 7.65 7.13 -31.44
N ASP A 162 8.97 7.28 -31.42
CA ASP A 162 9.92 6.47 -32.21
C ASP A 162 9.79 4.98 -31.87
N ILE A 163 9.87 4.61 -30.58
CA ILE A 163 9.67 3.22 -30.13
C ILE A 163 8.28 2.71 -30.54
N LYS A 164 7.22 3.49 -30.30
CA LYS A 164 5.84 3.10 -30.67
C LYS A 164 5.71 2.86 -32.18
N LYS A 165 6.35 3.69 -33.01
CA LYS A 165 6.33 3.56 -34.47
C LYS A 165 7.12 2.35 -34.97
N VAL A 166 8.31 2.11 -34.41
CA VAL A 166 9.23 1.07 -34.89
C VAL A 166 8.89 -0.31 -34.31
N SER A 167 8.58 -0.38 -33.02
CA SER A 167 8.44 -1.63 -32.25
C SER A 167 7.03 -1.84 -31.68
N GLY A 168 6.10 -0.93 -31.91
CA GLY A 168 4.73 -0.99 -31.38
C GLY A 168 4.59 -0.45 -29.95
N PRO A 169 3.36 -0.13 -29.50
CA PRO A 169 3.10 0.48 -28.19
C PRO A 169 3.45 -0.45 -27.01
N ASP A 170 3.33 -1.77 -27.18
CA ASP A 170 3.71 -2.75 -26.14
C ASP A 170 5.24 -2.81 -25.87
N SER A 171 6.06 -2.14 -26.69
CA SER A 171 7.50 -2.00 -26.42
C SER A 171 7.84 -0.92 -25.40
N VAL A 172 6.83 -0.23 -24.84
CA VAL A 172 6.99 0.72 -23.73
C VAL A 172 6.26 0.20 -22.51
N PHE A 173 6.97 0.08 -21.39
CA PHE A 173 6.43 -0.36 -20.11
C PHE A 173 6.30 0.82 -19.14
N PHE A 174 5.14 0.94 -18.48
CA PHE A 174 4.86 1.98 -17.49
C PHE A 174 4.76 1.39 -16.09
N VAL A 175 5.76 1.64 -15.23
CA VAL A 175 5.73 1.26 -13.83
C VAL A 175 5.07 2.40 -13.04
N GLY A 176 3.88 2.17 -12.51
CA GLY A 176 3.14 3.13 -11.69
C GLY A 176 3.50 3.08 -10.20
N SER A 177 2.88 3.97 -9.43
CA SER A 177 3.13 4.13 -8.00
C SER A 177 1.90 3.83 -7.14
N SER A 178 2.12 3.14 -6.03
CA SER A 178 1.17 3.03 -4.91
C SER A 178 1.27 4.20 -3.91
N LYS A 179 2.11 5.20 -4.21
CA LYS A 179 2.13 6.51 -3.53
C LYS A 179 1.31 7.55 -4.28
N HIS A 180 1.03 7.34 -5.57
CA HIS A 180 0.08 8.17 -6.30
C HIS A 180 -1.23 8.18 -5.54
N ASN A 181 -1.84 9.36 -5.38
CA ASN A 181 -3.22 9.43 -4.92
C ASN A 181 -4.15 8.76 -5.94
N ASN A 182 -5.41 8.51 -5.56
CA ASN A 182 -6.35 7.77 -6.41
C ASN A 182 -6.55 8.44 -7.77
N GLU A 183 -6.55 9.76 -7.80
CA GLU A 183 -6.73 10.55 -9.01
C GLU A 183 -5.55 10.36 -9.99
N GLN A 184 -4.32 10.45 -9.49
CA GLN A 184 -3.10 10.24 -10.26
C GLN A 184 -2.98 8.79 -10.76
N ALA A 185 -3.34 7.81 -9.92
CA ALA A 185 -3.29 6.40 -10.27
C ALA A 185 -4.29 6.05 -11.40
N ALA A 186 -5.53 6.56 -11.29
CA ALA A 186 -6.54 6.42 -12.33
C ALA A 186 -6.15 7.15 -13.63
N LEU A 187 -5.58 8.36 -13.52
CA LEU A 187 -5.11 9.13 -14.67
C LEU A 187 -3.97 8.38 -15.40
N LEU A 188 -3.06 7.73 -14.67
CA LEU A 188 -2.01 6.91 -15.26
C LEU A 188 -2.60 5.69 -16.00
N ARG A 189 -3.61 5.01 -15.44
CA ARG A 189 -4.29 3.91 -16.14
C ARG A 189 -4.91 4.38 -17.46
N LYS A 190 -5.55 5.55 -17.46
CA LYS A 190 -6.14 6.19 -18.64
C LYS A 190 -5.06 6.60 -19.65
N PHE A 191 -3.98 7.24 -19.19
CA PHE A 191 -2.83 7.62 -20.02
C PHE A 191 -2.24 6.42 -20.76
N VAL A 192 -1.98 5.32 -20.05
CA VAL A 192 -1.41 4.10 -20.65
C VAL A 192 -2.40 3.47 -21.65
N SER A 193 -3.70 3.51 -21.33
CA SER A 193 -4.74 3.04 -22.26
C SER A 193 -4.73 3.81 -23.57
N PHE A 194 -4.52 5.13 -23.50
CA PHE A 194 -4.50 6.01 -24.68
C PHE A 194 -3.15 5.97 -25.40
N PHE A 195 -2.07 5.59 -24.72
CA PHE A 195 -0.82 5.23 -25.38
C PHE A 195 -0.97 3.93 -26.19
N GLY A 196 -1.86 3.02 -25.79
CA GLY A 196 -2.25 1.84 -26.56
C GLY A 196 -1.58 0.53 -26.11
N THR A 197 -1.30 0.38 -24.82
CA THR A 197 -0.72 -0.84 -24.25
C THR A 197 -1.38 -1.19 -22.90
N ASN A 198 -1.24 -2.45 -22.49
CA ASN A 198 -1.53 -2.91 -21.13
C ASN A 198 -0.24 -3.24 -20.36
N ASN A 199 0.96 -3.00 -20.91
CA ASN A 199 2.24 -3.16 -20.23
C ASN A 199 2.44 -2.07 -19.17
N THR A 200 1.70 -2.22 -18.08
CA THR A 200 1.75 -1.36 -16.92
C THR A 200 1.39 -2.12 -15.67
N ASP A 201 2.04 -1.79 -14.56
CA ASP A 201 1.74 -2.40 -13.27
C ASP A 201 2.28 -1.49 -12.16
N HIS A 202 1.96 -1.81 -10.90
CA HIS A 202 2.43 -1.06 -9.74
C HIS A 202 2.79 -2.00 -8.56
N GLN A 203 3.11 -1.44 -7.39
CA GLN A 203 3.61 -2.18 -6.23
C GLN A 203 2.66 -3.29 -5.74
N ALA A 204 1.37 -3.28 -6.06
CA ALA A 204 0.47 -4.36 -5.65
C ALA A 204 0.93 -5.70 -6.22
N ARG A 205 1.49 -5.73 -7.44
CA ARG A 205 2.06 -6.94 -8.04
C ARG A 205 3.04 -7.64 -7.11
N ILE A 206 3.94 -6.86 -6.52
CA ILE A 206 5.01 -7.31 -5.63
C ILE A 206 4.63 -7.17 -4.15
N CYS A 207 3.36 -6.94 -3.82
CA CYS A 207 2.89 -6.78 -2.45
C CYS A 207 1.66 -7.64 -2.14
N HIS A 208 0.51 -7.39 -2.79
CA HIS A 208 -0.78 -8.03 -2.47
C HIS A 208 -1.53 -8.62 -3.68
N SER A 209 -0.91 -8.79 -4.85
CA SER A 209 -1.60 -9.38 -6.01
C SER A 209 -2.16 -10.77 -5.70
N THR A 210 -1.43 -11.60 -4.95
CA THR A 210 -1.91 -12.92 -4.50
C THR A 210 -3.09 -12.83 -3.54
N THR A 211 -3.11 -11.83 -2.66
CA THR A 211 -4.31 -11.48 -1.87
C THR A 211 -5.47 -11.18 -2.79
N VAL A 212 -5.30 -10.29 -3.77
CA VAL A 212 -6.41 -9.88 -4.64
C VAL A 212 -6.99 -11.09 -5.36
N ALA A 213 -6.14 -11.90 -5.99
CA ALA A 213 -6.58 -13.10 -6.69
C ALA A 213 -7.20 -14.14 -5.74
N GLY A 214 -6.51 -14.52 -4.65
CA GLY A 214 -6.96 -15.57 -3.75
C GLY A 214 -8.25 -15.23 -3.00
N VAL A 215 -8.32 -14.02 -2.45
CA VAL A 215 -9.46 -13.56 -1.64
C VAL A 215 -10.66 -13.25 -2.53
N ALA A 216 -10.48 -12.56 -3.67
CA ALA A 216 -11.59 -12.27 -4.59
C ALA A 216 -12.18 -13.56 -5.17
N ASN A 217 -11.35 -14.56 -5.47
CA ASN A 217 -11.86 -15.85 -5.94
C ASN A 217 -12.53 -16.68 -4.84
N THR A 218 -12.32 -16.35 -3.56
CA THR A 218 -13.02 -17.00 -2.44
C THR A 218 -14.40 -16.38 -2.22
N TRP A 219 -14.53 -15.05 -2.13
CA TRP A 219 -15.82 -14.42 -1.76
C TRP A 219 -16.17 -13.10 -2.48
N GLY A 220 -15.44 -12.75 -3.54
CA GLY A 220 -15.84 -11.72 -4.50
C GLY A 220 -15.02 -10.43 -4.50
N TYR A 221 -14.34 -10.07 -3.40
CA TYR A 221 -13.43 -8.91 -3.36
C TYR A 221 -12.10 -9.24 -2.72
N GLY A 222 -11.03 -8.72 -3.32
CA GLY A 222 -9.65 -8.94 -2.91
C GLY A 222 -9.18 -8.09 -1.74
N ALA A 223 -10.07 -7.55 -0.91
CA ALA A 223 -9.76 -6.52 0.09
C ALA A 223 -9.79 -7.03 1.54
N MET A 224 -9.27 -6.22 2.47
CA MET A 224 -9.44 -6.41 3.91
C MET A 224 -10.93 -6.41 4.25
N THR A 225 -11.42 -7.40 5.00
CA THR A 225 -12.87 -7.53 5.23
C THR A 225 -13.39 -6.61 6.32
N ASN A 226 -12.56 -6.22 7.29
CA ASN A 226 -12.97 -5.39 8.43
C ASN A 226 -12.12 -4.10 8.48
N SER A 227 -11.97 -3.51 9.66
CA SER A 227 -11.14 -2.33 9.91
C SER A 227 -10.20 -2.54 11.10
N TYR A 228 -9.16 -1.69 11.20
CA TYR A 228 -8.27 -1.70 12.37
C TYR A 228 -9.06 -1.48 13.66
N ASN A 229 -10.06 -0.59 13.63
CA ASN A 229 -10.91 -0.26 14.77
C ASN A 229 -11.77 -1.45 15.21
N ASP A 230 -12.35 -2.17 14.25
CA ASP A 230 -13.19 -3.34 14.51
C ASP A 230 -12.41 -4.49 15.17
N MET A 231 -11.08 -4.54 15.00
CA MET A 231 -10.22 -5.52 15.68
C MET A 231 -10.28 -5.41 17.21
N GLN A 232 -10.72 -4.27 17.77
CA GLN A 232 -10.98 -4.11 19.21
C GLN A 232 -12.11 -5.03 19.73
N ASN A 233 -12.91 -5.61 18.84
CA ASN A 233 -13.95 -6.58 19.19
C ASN A 233 -13.50 -8.04 19.11
N SER A 234 -12.27 -8.30 18.65
CA SER A 234 -11.76 -9.67 18.51
C SER A 234 -11.68 -10.38 19.86
N LYS A 235 -11.74 -11.71 19.86
CA LYS A 235 -11.48 -12.55 21.04
C LYS A 235 -10.20 -13.37 20.90
N ALA A 236 -9.80 -13.66 19.66
CA ALA A 236 -8.46 -14.09 19.31
C ALA A 236 -7.99 -13.45 18.00
N ALA A 237 -6.68 -13.28 17.85
CA ALA A 237 -6.05 -12.78 16.65
C ALA A 237 -4.82 -13.61 16.28
N LEU A 238 -4.80 -14.15 15.06
CA LEU A 238 -3.66 -14.87 14.49
C LEU A 238 -2.92 -13.97 13.50
N TYR A 239 -1.70 -13.59 13.85
CA TYR A 239 -0.77 -12.90 12.96
C TYR A 239 0.13 -13.95 12.31
N ILE A 240 -0.12 -14.25 11.04
CA ILE A 240 0.69 -15.18 10.25
C ILE A 240 1.12 -14.47 8.96
N GLY A 241 2.43 -14.40 8.73
CA GLY A 241 2.99 -13.59 7.64
C GLY A 241 2.77 -12.07 7.80
N SER A 242 2.62 -11.60 9.04
CA SER A 242 2.51 -10.18 9.39
C SER A 242 3.40 -9.82 10.58
N ASN A 243 4.17 -8.74 10.44
CA ASN A 243 4.94 -8.11 11.51
C ASN A 243 4.45 -6.67 11.72
N ALA A 244 3.21 -6.54 12.20
CA ALA A 244 2.51 -5.26 12.30
C ALA A 244 3.21 -4.24 13.21
N ALA A 245 3.94 -4.66 14.25
CA ALA A 245 4.69 -3.74 15.11
C ALA A 245 5.80 -2.97 14.37
N GLU A 246 6.26 -3.47 13.22
CA GLU A 246 7.27 -2.80 12.38
C GLU A 246 6.67 -2.25 11.09
N ALA A 247 5.80 -3.02 10.44
CA ALA A 247 5.20 -2.65 9.16
C ALA A 247 3.99 -1.72 9.29
N HIS A 248 3.23 -1.82 10.40
CA HIS A 248 1.98 -1.08 10.65
C HIS A 248 1.87 -0.62 12.11
N PRO A 249 2.86 0.07 12.69
CA PRO A 249 2.96 0.16 14.16
C PRO A 249 1.74 0.79 14.83
N VAL A 250 1.11 1.78 14.19
CA VAL A 250 -0.09 2.43 14.72
C VAL A 250 -1.31 1.50 14.71
N SER A 251 -1.39 0.52 13.81
CA SER A 251 -2.46 -0.49 13.86
C SER A 251 -2.42 -1.34 15.13
N MET A 252 -1.24 -1.50 15.73
CA MET A 252 -1.08 -2.24 16.99
C MET A 252 -1.82 -1.56 18.15
N LEU A 253 -2.10 -0.26 18.08
CA LEU A 253 -2.90 0.44 19.08
C LEU A 253 -4.25 -0.27 19.31
N HIS A 254 -4.93 -0.63 18.22
CA HIS A 254 -6.24 -1.27 18.29
C HIS A 254 -6.16 -2.71 18.80
N MET A 255 -5.15 -3.49 18.37
CA MET A 255 -4.98 -4.86 18.84
C MET A 255 -4.52 -4.92 20.29
N LEU A 256 -3.63 -4.01 20.72
CA LEU A 256 -3.18 -3.94 22.10
C LEU A 256 -4.33 -3.55 23.03
N HIS A 257 -5.22 -2.64 22.60
CA HIS A 257 -6.46 -2.36 23.34
C HIS A 257 -7.39 -3.58 23.41
N ALA A 258 -7.51 -4.34 22.31
CA ALA A 258 -8.26 -5.60 22.31
C ALA A 258 -7.65 -6.61 23.31
N LYS A 259 -6.32 -6.65 23.43
CA LYS A 259 -5.60 -7.52 24.36
C LYS A 259 -5.80 -7.12 25.82
N GLU A 260 -5.79 -5.83 26.12
CA GLU A 260 -6.13 -5.31 27.46
C GLU A 260 -7.54 -5.71 27.91
N THR A 261 -8.45 -5.96 26.97
CA THR A 261 -9.83 -6.40 27.22
C THR A 261 -10.04 -7.92 27.05
N GLY A 262 -8.96 -8.69 26.93
CA GLY A 262 -8.97 -10.16 27.01
C GLY A 262 -8.69 -10.91 25.70
N THR A 263 -8.44 -10.21 24.58
CA THR A 263 -8.09 -10.85 23.30
C THR A 263 -6.80 -11.66 23.41
N LYS A 264 -6.79 -12.88 22.87
CA LYS A 264 -5.59 -13.72 22.75
C LYS A 264 -4.88 -13.46 21.43
N MET A 265 -3.58 -13.15 21.47
CA MET A 265 -2.78 -12.86 20.29
C MET A 265 -1.77 -13.98 20.02
N ILE A 266 -1.84 -14.56 18.83
CA ILE A 266 -0.94 -15.61 18.32
C ILE A 266 -0.09 -14.99 17.22
N VAL A 267 1.22 -15.21 17.23
CA VAL A 267 2.15 -14.79 16.17
C VAL A 267 2.88 -16.01 15.64
N VAL A 268 2.72 -16.25 14.33
CA VAL A 268 3.38 -17.32 13.59
C VAL A 268 4.34 -16.67 12.59
N ASP A 269 5.64 -16.77 12.86
CA ASP A 269 6.69 -16.11 12.07
C ASP A 269 8.01 -16.89 12.18
N PRO A 270 8.80 -17.03 11.09
CA PRO A 270 10.13 -17.65 11.17
C PRO A 270 11.07 -16.95 12.16
N ARG A 271 10.75 -15.71 12.56
CA ARG A 271 11.53 -14.91 13.49
C ARG A 271 10.73 -14.53 14.73
N PHE A 272 11.43 -14.39 15.85
CA PHE A 272 10.89 -13.70 17.02
C PHE A 272 10.91 -12.19 16.77
N THR A 273 9.82 -11.64 16.24
CA THR A 273 9.68 -10.23 15.84
C THR A 273 9.26 -9.31 16.99
N ARG A 274 9.27 -7.98 16.76
CA ARG A 274 8.66 -7.02 17.70
C ARG A 274 7.16 -7.26 17.89
N THR A 275 6.48 -7.86 16.90
CA THR A 275 5.08 -8.30 17.03
C THR A 275 4.97 -9.54 17.92
N ALA A 276 5.86 -10.52 17.74
CA ALA A 276 5.91 -11.73 18.58
C ALA A 276 6.14 -11.39 20.06
N ALA A 277 6.93 -10.36 20.36
CA ALA A 277 7.13 -9.86 21.72
C ALA A 277 5.86 -9.35 22.42
N LYS A 278 4.75 -9.16 21.68
CA LYS A 278 3.43 -8.78 22.22
C LYS A 278 2.42 -9.94 22.22
N ALA A 279 2.80 -11.10 21.69
CA ALA A 279 1.93 -12.27 21.58
C ALA A 279 1.74 -12.97 22.93
N ASP A 280 0.64 -13.70 23.07
CA ASP A 280 0.44 -14.72 24.10
C ASP A 280 1.04 -16.06 23.67
N GLN A 281 1.10 -16.31 22.36
CA GLN A 281 1.71 -17.49 21.74
C GLN A 281 2.59 -17.05 20.58
N TYR A 282 3.87 -17.36 20.63
CA TYR A 282 4.78 -17.28 19.48
C TYR A 282 5.08 -18.68 18.98
N ILE A 283 4.87 -18.90 17.69
CA ILE A 283 5.12 -20.17 17.02
C ILE A 283 6.10 -19.90 15.88
N ARG A 284 7.25 -20.59 15.90
CA ARG A 284 8.25 -20.47 14.84
C ARG A 284 7.93 -21.45 13.72
N ILE A 285 7.83 -20.95 12.50
CA ILE A 285 7.56 -21.76 11.32
C ILE A 285 8.73 -21.69 10.33
N ARG A 286 8.99 -22.76 9.58
CA ARG A 286 9.86 -22.71 8.39
C ARG A 286 9.22 -21.84 7.30
N SER A 287 9.96 -20.87 6.75
CA SER A 287 9.43 -20.03 5.67
C SER A 287 9.02 -20.88 4.46
N GLY A 288 7.86 -20.58 3.88
CA GLY A 288 7.30 -21.36 2.76
C GLY A 288 6.35 -22.48 3.17
N SER A 289 6.14 -22.72 4.48
CA SER A 289 5.33 -23.85 5.00
C SER A 289 4.04 -23.43 5.72
N ASP A 290 3.50 -22.24 5.40
CA ASP A 290 2.26 -21.71 5.96
C ASP A 290 1.04 -22.64 5.78
N ILE A 291 0.90 -23.28 4.61
CA ILE A 291 -0.22 -24.19 4.32
C ILE A 291 -0.21 -25.40 5.26
N PRO A 292 0.90 -26.16 5.42
CA PRO A 292 1.00 -27.23 6.41
C PRO A 292 0.55 -26.80 7.81
N PHE A 293 0.99 -25.62 8.29
CA PHE A 293 0.57 -25.12 9.59
C PHE A 293 -0.94 -24.81 9.66
N LEU A 294 -1.49 -24.10 8.67
CA LEU A 294 -2.91 -23.75 8.62
C LEU A 294 -3.81 -25.00 8.48
N TRP A 295 -3.35 -26.00 7.73
CA TRP A 295 -4.01 -27.30 7.63
C TRP A 295 -3.91 -28.09 8.93
N GLY A 296 -2.79 -28.03 9.65
CA GLY A 296 -2.70 -28.58 11.01
C GLY A 296 -3.69 -27.93 11.99
N VAL A 297 -3.85 -26.60 11.91
CA VAL A 297 -4.86 -25.88 12.71
C VAL A 297 -6.27 -26.35 12.36
N LEU A 298 -6.60 -26.45 11.07
CA LEU A 298 -7.92 -26.95 10.63
C LEU A 298 -8.13 -28.44 10.94
N TYR A 299 -7.09 -29.26 10.90
CA TYR A 299 -7.15 -30.67 11.25
C TYR A 299 -7.67 -30.82 12.68
N HIS A 300 -7.14 -30.05 13.63
CA HIS A 300 -7.63 -30.04 15.00
C HIS A 300 -9.03 -29.46 15.12
N ILE A 301 -9.37 -28.40 14.38
CA ILE A 301 -10.74 -27.84 14.38
C ILE A 301 -11.75 -28.90 13.95
N PHE A 302 -11.51 -29.57 12.82
CA PHE A 302 -12.41 -30.59 12.28
C PHE A 302 -12.45 -31.86 13.14
N LYS A 303 -11.31 -32.32 13.64
CA LYS A 303 -11.23 -33.51 14.50
C LYS A 303 -12.00 -33.33 15.82
N ASN A 304 -12.06 -32.10 16.34
CA ASN A 304 -12.78 -31.78 17.57
C ASN A 304 -14.21 -31.25 17.35
N GLY A 305 -14.67 -31.13 16.09
CA GLY A 305 -16.00 -30.60 15.77
C GLY A 305 -16.18 -29.12 16.13
N TRP A 306 -15.10 -28.34 16.10
CA TRP A 306 -15.09 -26.90 16.46
C TRP A 306 -15.51 -25.97 15.33
N GLU A 307 -15.69 -26.49 14.11
CA GLU A 307 -16.17 -25.71 12.98
C GLU A 307 -17.60 -25.19 13.16
N ASP A 308 -17.92 -24.09 12.49
CA ASP A 308 -19.27 -23.53 12.41
C ASP A 308 -20.06 -24.22 11.30
N LYS A 309 -20.70 -25.33 11.63
CA LYS A 309 -21.45 -26.16 10.67
C LYS A 309 -22.58 -25.39 9.99
N GLN A 310 -23.29 -24.54 10.73
CA GLN A 310 -24.39 -23.73 10.18
C GLN A 310 -23.85 -22.70 9.19
N TYR A 311 -22.79 -21.97 9.56
CA TYR A 311 -22.17 -21.01 8.66
C TYR A 311 -21.65 -21.67 7.37
N ILE A 312 -21.00 -22.83 7.50
CA ILE A 312 -20.50 -23.59 6.35
C ILE A 312 -21.66 -23.97 5.42
N HIS A 313 -22.71 -24.56 5.97
CA HIS A 313 -23.90 -24.93 5.20
C HIS A 313 -24.49 -23.74 4.44
N ASP A 314 -24.71 -22.62 5.15
CA ASP A 314 -25.44 -21.49 4.61
C ASP A 314 -24.63 -20.69 3.59
N ARG A 315 -23.31 -20.60 3.79
CA ARG A 315 -22.47 -19.58 3.15
C ARG A 315 -21.23 -20.11 2.45
N VAL A 316 -20.94 -21.42 2.47
CA VAL A 316 -19.69 -21.95 1.92
C VAL A 316 -19.92 -23.13 0.98
N TYR A 317 -19.36 -23.02 -0.22
CA TYR A 317 -19.33 -24.09 -1.21
C TYR A 317 -18.01 -24.86 -1.15
N GLY A 318 -18.10 -26.20 -1.10
CA GLY A 318 -16.97 -27.10 -1.30
C GLY A 318 -16.09 -27.38 -0.07
N MET A 319 -16.55 -27.09 1.15
CA MET A 319 -15.76 -27.31 2.37
C MET A 319 -15.40 -28.80 2.58
N GLU A 320 -16.24 -29.74 2.18
CA GLU A 320 -15.93 -31.18 2.32
C GLU A 320 -14.69 -31.60 1.53
N LYS A 321 -14.49 -31.08 0.30
CA LYS A 321 -13.25 -31.32 -0.46
C LYS A 321 -12.01 -30.75 0.24
N VAL A 322 -12.18 -29.66 1.00
CA VAL A 322 -11.09 -29.11 1.82
C VAL A 322 -10.84 -29.98 3.05
N ARG A 323 -11.91 -30.47 3.70
CA ARG A 323 -11.80 -31.42 4.81
C ARG A 323 -11.01 -32.66 4.38
N ASP A 324 -11.32 -33.24 3.22
CA ASP A 324 -10.60 -34.40 2.68
C ASP A 324 -9.09 -34.16 2.52
N GLU A 325 -8.70 -32.96 2.09
CA GLU A 325 -7.29 -32.57 1.98
C GLU A 325 -6.66 -32.31 3.34
N VAL A 326 -7.31 -31.52 4.20
CA VAL A 326 -6.84 -31.19 5.55
C VAL A 326 -6.59 -32.43 6.38
N MET A 327 -7.47 -33.44 6.31
CA MET A 327 -7.31 -34.66 7.10
C MET A 327 -6.08 -35.50 6.70
N LYS A 328 -5.41 -35.20 5.59
CA LYS A 328 -4.13 -35.81 5.20
C LYS A 328 -2.93 -35.21 5.93
N TRP A 329 -3.09 -34.03 6.53
CA TRP A 329 -2.07 -33.29 7.28
C TRP A 329 -2.13 -33.65 8.76
N THR A 330 -1.72 -34.89 9.06
CA THR A 330 -1.58 -35.35 10.46
C THR A 330 -0.52 -34.54 11.19
N PRO A 331 -0.53 -34.52 12.54
CA PRO A 331 0.45 -33.75 13.31
C PRO A 331 1.90 -34.06 12.94
N GLU A 332 2.23 -35.32 12.65
CA GLU A 332 3.58 -35.73 12.26
C GLU A 332 3.99 -35.15 10.91
N LYS A 333 3.07 -35.09 9.94
CA LYS A 333 3.33 -34.46 8.63
C LYS A 333 3.45 -32.94 8.72
N VAL A 334 2.66 -32.33 9.60
CA VAL A 334 2.76 -30.89 9.87
C VAL A 334 4.13 -30.60 10.47
N GLU A 335 4.53 -31.32 11.52
CA GLU A 335 5.84 -31.18 12.15
C GLU A 335 6.99 -31.42 11.16
N GLU A 336 6.90 -32.47 10.33
CA GLU A 336 7.89 -32.77 9.27
C GLU A 336 8.06 -31.60 8.29
N ALA A 337 6.94 -31.02 7.82
CA ALA A 337 6.95 -30.01 6.79
C ALA A 337 7.30 -28.60 7.32
N CYS A 338 6.76 -28.20 8.46
CA CYS A 338 6.87 -26.82 8.95
C CYS A 338 7.75 -26.66 10.21
N GLY A 339 8.09 -27.76 10.88
CA GLY A 339 8.91 -27.77 12.10
C GLY A 339 8.15 -27.40 13.37
N VAL A 340 6.80 -27.38 13.34
CA VAL A 340 5.97 -27.00 14.49
C VAL A 340 5.40 -28.27 15.16
N PRO A 341 5.70 -28.52 16.44
CA PRO A 341 5.15 -29.67 17.16
C PRO A 341 3.62 -29.62 17.32
N GLU A 342 2.97 -30.78 17.40
CA GLU A 342 1.51 -30.91 17.54
C GLU A 342 0.95 -30.01 18.66
N ALA A 343 1.60 -29.99 19.81
CA ALA A 343 1.12 -29.25 20.99
C ALA A 343 0.94 -27.75 20.72
N GLU A 344 1.83 -27.14 19.93
CA GLU A 344 1.73 -25.73 19.55
C GLU A 344 0.60 -25.49 18.54
N VAL A 345 0.49 -26.37 17.53
CA VAL A 345 -0.58 -26.29 16.52
C VAL A 345 -1.96 -26.49 17.15
N TYR A 346 -2.11 -27.50 18.00
CA TYR A 346 -3.31 -27.78 18.77
C TYR A 346 -3.69 -26.57 19.64
N LYS A 347 -2.71 -25.97 20.32
CA LYS A 347 -2.98 -24.81 21.19
C LYS A 347 -3.45 -23.59 20.39
N ALA A 348 -2.87 -23.35 19.22
CA ALA A 348 -3.32 -22.29 18.32
C ALA A 348 -4.76 -22.54 17.84
N ALA A 349 -5.06 -23.78 17.41
CA ALA A 349 -6.40 -24.20 16.99
C ALA A 349 -7.43 -24.02 18.11
N GLU A 350 -7.13 -24.51 19.31
CA GLU A 350 -7.98 -24.35 20.49
C GLU A 350 -8.23 -22.87 20.80
N THR A 351 -7.17 -22.05 20.76
CA THR A 351 -7.26 -20.63 21.08
C THR A 351 -8.18 -19.91 20.09
N MET A 352 -8.05 -20.17 18.79
CA MET A 352 -8.93 -19.57 17.79
C MET A 352 -10.38 -20.08 17.91
N ALA A 353 -10.57 -21.39 18.07
CA ALA A 353 -11.90 -22.00 18.14
C ALA A 353 -12.69 -21.59 19.40
N LYS A 354 -12.04 -21.54 20.57
CA LYS A 354 -12.70 -21.25 21.86
C LYS A 354 -12.82 -19.75 22.15
N ASN A 355 -12.20 -18.88 21.35
CA ASN A 355 -12.28 -17.42 21.51
C ASN A 355 -12.79 -16.78 20.22
N ARG A 356 -14.08 -16.99 19.92
CA ARG A 356 -14.77 -16.44 18.74
C ARG A 356 -15.56 -15.16 19.09
N PRO A 357 -15.68 -14.19 18.18
CA PRO A 357 -15.06 -14.16 16.85
C PRO A 357 -13.54 -14.00 16.94
N SER A 358 -12.83 -14.72 16.07
CA SER A 358 -11.38 -14.60 15.92
C SER A 358 -11.04 -13.98 14.57
N THR A 359 -9.87 -13.35 14.47
CA THR A 359 -9.40 -12.71 13.24
C THR A 359 -8.04 -13.23 12.80
N ILE A 360 -7.76 -13.18 11.50
CA ILE A 360 -6.43 -13.45 10.94
C ILE A 360 -5.87 -12.18 10.31
N VAL A 361 -4.60 -11.88 10.61
CA VAL A 361 -3.84 -10.75 10.07
C VAL A 361 -2.65 -11.28 9.27
N TRP A 362 -2.55 -10.84 8.01
CA TRP A 362 -1.39 -11.13 7.17
C TRP A 362 -0.97 -9.94 6.32
N CYS A 363 0.25 -10.02 5.80
CA CYS A 363 0.81 -9.11 4.81
C CYS A 363 1.75 -9.90 3.89
N MET A 364 2.96 -9.39 3.66
CA MET A 364 3.91 -9.94 2.69
C MET A 364 4.50 -11.28 3.09
N GLY A 365 4.43 -11.66 4.36
CA GLY A 365 4.95 -12.94 4.82
C GLY A 365 4.17 -14.12 4.26
N GLN A 366 2.92 -13.96 3.81
CA GLN A 366 2.19 -14.99 3.08
C GLN A 366 2.18 -14.74 1.56
N THR A 367 2.14 -13.48 1.12
CA THR A 367 1.88 -13.17 -0.28
C THR A 367 3.08 -13.45 -1.19
N GLN A 368 4.32 -13.24 -0.73
CA GLN A 368 5.54 -13.26 -1.54
C GLN A 368 6.20 -14.65 -1.62
N HIS A 369 5.44 -15.61 -2.14
CA HIS A 369 5.85 -17.00 -2.43
C HIS A 369 5.31 -17.46 -3.79
N SER A 370 5.91 -18.50 -4.37
CA SER A 370 5.43 -19.15 -5.60
C SER A 370 4.04 -19.78 -5.48
N ILE A 371 3.55 -19.95 -4.24
CA ILE A 371 2.20 -20.40 -3.90
C ILE A 371 1.45 -19.41 -3.00
N GLY A 372 1.79 -18.12 -3.06
CA GLY A 372 1.21 -17.09 -2.19
C GLY A 372 -0.32 -17.00 -2.32
N ASN A 373 -0.88 -17.22 -3.51
CA ASN A 373 -2.32 -17.26 -3.74
C ASN A 373 -3.01 -18.40 -2.96
N ALA A 374 -2.34 -19.56 -2.82
CA ALA A 374 -2.84 -20.71 -2.10
C ALA A 374 -2.73 -20.50 -0.58
N MET A 375 -1.63 -19.92 -0.10
CA MET A 375 -1.43 -19.58 1.32
C MET A 375 -2.51 -18.63 1.85
N VAL A 376 -2.79 -17.53 1.15
CA VAL A 376 -3.83 -16.59 1.59
C VAL A 376 -5.23 -17.22 1.52
N ARG A 377 -5.47 -18.15 0.59
CA ARG A 377 -6.72 -18.91 0.54
C ARG A 377 -6.86 -19.88 1.71
N ALA A 378 -5.78 -20.53 2.15
CA ALA A 378 -5.82 -21.35 3.37
C ALA A 378 -6.22 -20.52 4.60
N SER A 379 -5.70 -19.29 4.73
CA SER A 379 -6.12 -18.33 5.77
C SER A 379 -7.62 -17.97 5.65
N CYS A 380 -8.12 -17.72 4.43
CA CYS A 380 -9.55 -17.48 4.20
C CYS A 380 -10.42 -18.68 4.60
N ILE A 381 -10.01 -19.89 4.21
CA ILE A 381 -10.76 -21.13 4.49
C ILE A 381 -10.83 -21.40 5.99
N LEU A 382 -9.75 -21.15 6.74
CA LEU A 382 -9.77 -21.22 8.19
C LEU A 382 -10.85 -20.30 8.79
N GLN A 383 -10.95 -19.05 8.30
CA GLN A 383 -11.96 -18.11 8.76
C GLN A 383 -13.39 -18.47 8.31
N LEU A 384 -13.56 -19.16 7.18
CA LEU A 384 -14.84 -19.71 6.75
C LEU A 384 -15.26 -20.89 7.63
N ALA A 385 -14.33 -21.80 7.94
CA ALA A 385 -14.60 -22.94 8.81
C ALA A 385 -15.00 -22.49 10.23
N LEU A 386 -14.43 -21.40 10.72
CA LEU A 386 -14.77 -20.78 12.00
C LEU A 386 -15.90 -19.74 11.90
N GLY A 387 -16.58 -19.58 10.76
CA GLY A 387 -17.71 -18.65 10.62
C GLY A 387 -17.43 -17.19 11.00
N ASN A 388 -16.19 -16.73 10.82
CA ASN A 388 -15.73 -15.43 11.32
C ASN A 388 -15.87 -14.30 10.29
N VAL A 389 -16.05 -14.60 9.00
CA VAL A 389 -16.20 -13.58 7.94
C VAL A 389 -17.61 -12.98 7.97
N GLY A 390 -17.71 -11.65 7.92
CA GLY A 390 -18.98 -10.93 8.10
C GLY A 390 -19.36 -10.71 9.57
N LYS A 391 -18.42 -10.84 10.50
CA LYS A 391 -18.62 -10.62 11.95
C LYS A 391 -17.72 -9.49 12.45
N SER A 392 -18.23 -8.66 13.35
CA SER A 392 -17.43 -7.67 14.08
C SER A 392 -16.43 -8.36 15.00
N GLY A 393 -15.16 -7.94 14.99
CA GLY A 393 -14.05 -8.62 15.67
C GLY A 393 -13.53 -9.87 14.95
N GLY A 394 -14.10 -10.21 13.79
CA GLY A 394 -13.75 -11.40 13.03
C GLY A 394 -12.94 -11.09 11.77
N GLY A 395 -13.27 -11.81 10.70
CA GLY A 395 -12.81 -11.56 9.34
C GLY A 395 -11.32 -11.77 9.08
N THR A 396 -10.89 -11.28 7.93
CA THR A 396 -9.52 -11.31 7.45
C THR A 396 -8.98 -9.89 7.36
N ASN A 397 -8.10 -9.54 8.28
CA ASN A 397 -7.52 -8.21 8.42
C ASN A 397 -6.21 -8.11 7.65
N ILE A 398 -6.33 -7.77 6.37
CA ILE A 398 -5.23 -7.85 5.41
C ILE A 398 -4.50 -6.53 5.34
N PHE A 399 -3.42 -6.40 6.10
CA PHE A 399 -2.68 -5.15 6.19
C PHE A 399 -1.85 -4.91 4.92
N ARG A 400 -2.25 -3.87 4.19
CA ARG A 400 -1.66 -3.45 2.91
C ARG A 400 -0.24 -2.88 3.06
N GLY A 401 0.46 -2.63 1.96
CA GLY A 401 1.81 -2.06 1.98
C GLY A 401 1.84 -0.54 2.10
N HIS A 402 2.04 0.12 0.96
CA HIS A 402 2.06 1.58 0.83
C HIS A 402 0.72 2.21 1.24
N ASP A 403 0.78 3.48 1.63
CA ASP A 403 -0.35 4.34 1.98
C ASP A 403 -1.55 4.23 1.03
N ASN A 404 -1.32 4.20 -0.29
CA ASN A 404 -2.38 4.10 -1.29
C ASN A 404 -2.35 2.81 -2.12
N VAL A 405 -1.69 1.73 -1.69
CA VAL A 405 -1.68 0.50 -2.52
C VAL A 405 -3.08 -0.08 -2.71
N GLN A 406 -4.00 0.10 -1.74
CA GLN A 406 -5.39 -0.30 -1.91
C GLN A 406 -6.04 0.51 -3.04
N GLY A 407 -5.94 1.83 -2.97
CA GLY A 407 -6.53 2.74 -3.96
C GLY A 407 -5.94 2.59 -5.35
N ALA A 408 -4.61 2.55 -5.48
CA ALA A 408 -3.94 2.28 -6.75
C ALA A 408 -4.35 0.92 -7.34
N THR A 409 -4.59 -0.10 -6.51
CA THR A 409 -5.15 -1.38 -7.01
C THR A 409 -6.60 -1.23 -7.47
N ASP A 410 -7.39 -0.46 -6.73
CA ASP A 410 -8.81 -0.23 -7.02
C ASP A 410 -9.02 0.49 -8.34
N VAL A 411 -8.15 1.45 -8.70
CA VAL A 411 -8.32 2.31 -9.89
C VAL A 411 -7.23 2.15 -10.97
N GLY A 412 -6.19 1.36 -10.71
CA GLY A 412 -5.07 1.12 -11.61
C GLY A 412 -3.90 2.09 -11.41
N PRO A 413 -2.80 1.92 -12.16
CA PRO A 413 -2.72 1.12 -13.38
C PRO A 413 -2.44 -0.37 -13.14
N ASN A 414 -3.44 -1.21 -13.46
CA ASN A 414 -3.30 -2.67 -13.41
C ASN A 414 -3.06 -3.24 -14.82
N PRO A 415 -2.25 -4.29 -14.99
CA PRO A 415 -1.99 -4.92 -16.28
C PRO A 415 -3.18 -5.73 -16.80
N ASP A 416 -4.13 -6.11 -15.94
CA ASP A 416 -5.21 -7.07 -16.21
C ASP A 416 -6.61 -6.50 -16.00
N SER A 417 -6.73 -5.22 -15.62
CA SER A 417 -8.02 -4.59 -15.39
C SER A 417 -8.03 -3.10 -15.74
N LEU A 418 -9.24 -2.60 -15.98
CA LEU A 418 -9.61 -1.19 -15.93
C LEU A 418 -9.97 -0.79 -14.49
N PRO A 419 -10.13 0.52 -14.19
CA PRO A 419 -10.47 0.95 -12.84
C PRO A 419 -11.75 0.27 -12.34
N GLY A 420 -11.87 0.03 -11.04
CA GLY A 420 -12.96 -0.72 -10.42
C GLY A 420 -12.90 -2.23 -10.67
N TYR A 421 -11.76 -2.82 -11.03
CA TYR A 421 -11.66 -4.26 -11.36
C TYR A 421 -12.56 -4.70 -12.53
N TYR A 422 -12.85 -3.80 -13.48
CA TYR A 422 -13.45 -4.21 -14.74
C TYR A 422 -12.40 -4.94 -15.58
N GLY A 423 -12.71 -6.12 -16.10
CA GLY A 423 -11.78 -6.88 -16.94
C GLY A 423 -11.43 -6.17 -18.25
N LEU A 424 -10.42 -6.64 -18.96
CA LEU A 424 -10.05 -6.15 -20.28
C LEU A 424 -10.94 -6.78 -21.36
N ALA A 425 -12.22 -6.42 -21.39
CA ALA A 425 -13.19 -6.91 -22.38
C ALA A 425 -13.88 -5.75 -23.11
N THR A 426 -14.35 -5.98 -24.34
CA THR A 426 -15.07 -4.97 -25.14
C THR A 426 -16.13 -4.20 -24.33
N GLY A 427 -16.97 -4.89 -23.56
CA GLY A 427 -18.01 -4.25 -22.75
C GLY A 427 -17.45 -3.32 -21.65
N SER A 428 -16.37 -3.75 -21.00
CA SER A 428 -15.66 -2.97 -19.97
C SER A 428 -14.96 -1.75 -20.57
N TRP A 429 -14.37 -1.89 -21.75
CA TRP A 429 -13.79 -0.77 -22.47
C TRP A 429 -14.84 0.24 -22.91
N LYS A 430 -15.97 -0.21 -23.48
CA LYS A 430 -17.09 0.67 -23.84
C LYS A 430 -17.64 1.43 -22.63
N HIS A 431 -17.75 0.76 -21.48
CA HIS A 431 -18.12 1.39 -20.21
C HIS A 431 -17.16 2.53 -19.84
N TRP A 432 -15.85 2.26 -19.81
CA TRP A 432 -14.87 3.27 -19.44
C TRP A 432 -14.70 4.37 -20.49
N CYS A 433 -14.82 4.08 -21.78
CA CYS A 433 -14.89 5.09 -22.84
C CYS A 433 -16.07 6.05 -22.63
N ALA A 434 -17.25 5.53 -22.25
CA ALA A 434 -18.42 6.36 -21.94
C ALA A 434 -18.18 7.24 -20.69
N VAL A 435 -17.55 6.70 -19.65
CA VAL A 435 -17.18 7.46 -18.44
C VAL A 435 -16.17 8.56 -18.77
N TRP A 436 -15.13 8.24 -19.54
CA TRP A 436 -14.07 9.15 -19.96
C TRP A 436 -14.52 10.18 -21.00
N GLY A 437 -15.66 9.96 -21.66
CA GLY A 437 -16.18 10.81 -22.72
C GLY A 437 -15.36 10.71 -24.02
N VAL A 438 -14.82 9.53 -24.33
CA VAL A 438 -14.01 9.28 -25.54
C VAL A 438 -14.63 8.18 -26.40
N ASP A 439 -14.39 8.24 -27.71
CA ASP A 439 -14.86 7.21 -28.65
C ASP A 439 -14.10 5.89 -28.46
N TYR A 440 -14.83 4.78 -28.36
CA TYR A 440 -14.26 3.44 -28.26
C TYR A 440 -13.42 3.09 -29.49
N GLU A 441 -13.86 3.47 -30.70
CA GLU A 441 -13.10 3.16 -31.92
C GLU A 441 -11.80 3.96 -31.99
N TRP A 442 -11.75 5.16 -31.40
CA TRP A 442 -10.50 5.91 -31.26
C TRP A 442 -9.51 5.23 -30.30
N VAL A 443 -9.98 4.77 -29.13
CA VAL A 443 -9.13 4.06 -28.15
C VAL A 443 -8.62 2.75 -28.76
N LYS A 444 -9.49 1.98 -29.41
CA LYS A 444 -9.14 0.71 -30.05
C LYS A 444 -8.02 0.87 -31.09
N LYS A 445 -8.02 1.96 -31.86
CA LYS A 445 -6.96 2.26 -32.85
C LYS A 445 -5.59 2.55 -32.24
N GLN A 446 -5.49 2.79 -30.93
CA GLN A 446 -4.20 3.00 -30.28
C GLN A 446 -3.44 1.69 -30.06
N TYR A 447 -4.15 0.57 -29.99
CA TYR A 447 -3.59 -0.77 -29.83
C TYR A 447 -3.28 -1.40 -31.19
N VAL A 448 -2.30 -2.30 -31.22
CA VAL A 448 -1.97 -3.07 -32.43
C VAL A 448 -3.11 -3.94 -32.92
N SER A 449 -3.95 -4.42 -31.99
CA SER A 449 -5.16 -5.19 -32.30
C SER A 449 -6.12 -5.18 -31.11
N GLN A 450 -7.39 -5.52 -31.37
CA GLN A 450 -8.36 -5.73 -30.30
C GLN A 450 -7.94 -6.86 -29.35
N ALA A 451 -7.30 -7.91 -29.87
CA ALA A 451 -6.80 -9.01 -29.05
C ALA A 451 -5.76 -8.52 -28.03
N MET A 452 -4.86 -7.61 -28.41
CA MET A 452 -3.88 -7.03 -27.48
C MET A 452 -4.49 -6.04 -26.50
N MET A 453 -5.52 -5.29 -26.92
CA MET A 453 -6.32 -4.43 -26.05
C MET A 453 -7.05 -5.21 -24.94
N GLU A 454 -7.50 -6.42 -25.25
CA GLU A 454 -8.23 -7.31 -24.33
C GLU A 454 -7.31 -8.30 -23.58
N LYS A 455 -6.00 -8.29 -23.88
CA LYS A 455 -5.01 -9.15 -23.24
C LYS A 455 -4.26 -8.42 -22.12
N SER A 456 -4.08 -9.11 -21.00
CA SER A 456 -3.25 -8.62 -19.89
C SER A 456 -1.83 -8.28 -20.33
N GLY A 457 -1.25 -7.23 -19.75
CA GLY A 457 0.15 -6.86 -19.95
C GLY A 457 1.15 -7.77 -19.26
N THR A 458 2.43 -7.53 -19.52
CA THR A 458 3.54 -8.02 -18.67
C THR A 458 3.42 -7.38 -17.28
N THR A 459 3.84 -8.09 -16.23
CA THR A 459 3.82 -7.60 -14.84
C THR A 459 5.11 -6.87 -14.46
N VAL A 460 5.06 -5.98 -13.46
CA VAL A 460 6.29 -5.31 -12.95
C VAL A 460 7.29 -6.31 -12.33
N SER A 461 6.86 -7.49 -11.91
CA SER A 461 7.79 -8.53 -11.46
C SER A 461 8.59 -9.20 -12.60
N ARG A 462 8.20 -8.97 -13.86
CA ARG A 462 8.73 -9.64 -15.05
C ARG A 462 9.15 -8.68 -16.18
N TRP A 463 9.07 -7.36 -16.00
CA TRP A 463 9.50 -6.41 -17.05
C TRP A 463 10.96 -6.61 -17.47
N VAL A 464 11.82 -7.02 -16.53
CA VAL A 464 13.23 -7.38 -16.77
C VAL A 464 13.32 -8.46 -17.85
N ASP A 465 12.47 -9.48 -17.77
CA ASP A 465 12.44 -10.56 -18.77
C ASP A 465 11.86 -10.07 -20.10
N ALA A 466 10.86 -9.19 -20.09
CA ALA A 466 10.34 -8.61 -21.33
C ALA A 466 11.36 -7.74 -22.10
N VAL A 467 12.46 -7.34 -21.46
CA VAL A 467 13.62 -6.68 -22.10
C VAL A 467 14.69 -7.70 -22.53
N LEU A 468 14.97 -8.70 -21.69
CA LEU A 468 16.10 -9.61 -21.87
C LEU A 468 15.80 -10.85 -22.72
N GLU A 469 14.55 -11.30 -22.71
CA GLU A 469 14.10 -12.49 -23.41
C GLU A 469 14.06 -12.23 -24.93
N LYS A 470 14.10 -13.31 -25.72
CA LYS A 470 14.00 -13.19 -27.17
C LYS A 470 12.56 -12.92 -27.60
N SER A 471 12.35 -12.11 -28.64
CA SER A 471 11.00 -11.76 -29.12
C SER A 471 10.15 -12.98 -29.47
N GLU A 472 10.73 -14.07 -29.99
CA GLU A 472 9.98 -15.30 -30.31
C GLU A 472 9.42 -16.03 -29.08
N ASN A 473 9.92 -15.69 -27.88
CA ASN A 473 9.50 -16.32 -26.62
C ASN A 473 8.48 -15.46 -25.85
N ILE A 474 8.09 -14.29 -26.39
CA ILE A 474 7.18 -13.37 -25.70
C ILE A 474 5.86 -13.25 -26.49
N ASP A 475 4.75 -13.06 -25.79
CA ASP A 475 3.42 -12.94 -26.42
C ASP A 475 3.10 -11.48 -26.80
N GLN A 476 4.05 -10.85 -27.52
CA GLN A 476 3.96 -9.54 -28.16
C GLN A 476 5.05 -9.42 -29.23
N ASP A 477 4.86 -8.58 -30.25
CA ASP A 477 5.71 -8.56 -31.44
C ASP A 477 7.19 -8.24 -31.15
N ASN A 478 7.45 -7.37 -30.18
CA ASN A 478 8.79 -6.89 -29.85
C ASN A 478 9.03 -6.82 -28.35
N THR A 479 10.26 -7.08 -27.94
CA THR A 479 10.74 -6.88 -26.55
C THR A 479 10.55 -5.43 -26.11
N VAL A 480 10.37 -5.21 -24.81
CA VAL A 480 10.34 -3.87 -24.21
C VAL A 480 11.66 -3.14 -24.48
N LYS A 481 11.55 -1.93 -25.03
CA LYS A 481 12.66 -1.02 -25.35
C LYS A 481 12.69 0.22 -24.45
N GLY A 482 11.52 0.65 -23.96
CA GLY A 482 11.36 1.81 -23.09
C GLY A 482 10.72 1.45 -21.76
N VAL A 483 11.24 1.96 -20.65
CA VAL A 483 10.62 1.83 -19.33
C VAL A 483 10.50 3.20 -18.66
N LEU A 484 9.29 3.52 -18.20
CA LEU A 484 9.03 4.68 -17.35
C LEU A 484 8.81 4.18 -15.92
N PHE A 485 9.79 4.44 -15.05
CA PHE A 485 9.69 4.23 -13.60
C PHE A 485 9.06 5.46 -12.95
N TRP A 486 7.79 5.38 -12.58
CA TRP A 486 7.05 6.50 -12.03
C TRP A 486 6.68 6.23 -10.56
N GLY A 487 7.46 6.80 -9.62
CA GLY A 487 7.26 6.63 -8.18
C GLY A 487 7.41 5.19 -7.69
N HIS A 488 8.43 4.47 -8.18
CA HIS A 488 8.66 3.05 -7.88
C HIS A 488 10.15 2.75 -7.70
N ALA A 489 10.46 1.92 -6.70
CA ALA A 489 11.83 1.60 -6.33
C ALA A 489 12.26 0.21 -6.87
N PRO A 490 13.38 0.10 -7.59
CA PRO A 490 13.79 -1.14 -8.26
C PRO A 490 14.36 -2.16 -7.26
N ASN A 491 14.94 -1.70 -6.15
CA ASN A 491 15.44 -2.57 -5.08
C ASN A 491 14.32 -3.29 -4.30
N SER A 492 13.05 -3.01 -4.58
CA SER A 492 11.90 -3.79 -4.09
C SER A 492 11.56 -5.00 -4.99
N GLN A 493 12.20 -5.14 -6.15
CA GLN A 493 11.99 -6.23 -7.10
C GLN A 493 13.19 -7.18 -7.12
N THR A 494 12.92 -8.48 -7.18
CA THR A 494 13.94 -9.55 -7.19
C THR A 494 14.86 -9.52 -8.43
N ARG A 495 15.95 -10.29 -8.38
CA ARG A 495 16.91 -10.49 -9.49
C ARG A 495 17.64 -9.21 -9.92
N GLY A 496 18.18 -8.46 -8.96
CA GLY A 496 18.87 -7.19 -9.24
C GLY A 496 19.99 -7.28 -10.30
N LEU A 497 20.74 -8.39 -10.37
CA LEU A 497 21.77 -8.59 -11.42
C LEU A 497 21.17 -8.59 -12.83
N ASP A 498 20.05 -9.28 -13.04
CA ASP A 498 19.37 -9.30 -14.34
C ASP A 498 18.71 -7.96 -14.62
N MET A 499 18.18 -7.30 -13.59
CA MET A 499 17.62 -5.96 -13.71
C MET A 499 18.64 -4.94 -14.22
N LYS A 500 19.90 -5.00 -13.74
CA LYS A 500 20.98 -4.15 -14.26
C LYS A 500 21.26 -4.44 -15.73
N LYS A 501 21.29 -5.70 -16.15
CA LYS A 501 21.42 -6.07 -17.57
C LYS A 501 20.27 -5.51 -18.40
N ALA A 502 19.04 -5.58 -17.90
CA ALA A 502 17.88 -5.01 -18.59
C ALA A 502 18.02 -3.49 -18.73
N PHE A 503 18.39 -2.78 -17.65
CA PHE A 503 18.60 -1.33 -17.71
C PHE A 503 19.62 -0.91 -18.76
N ASP A 504 20.69 -1.68 -18.94
CA ASP A 504 21.75 -1.37 -19.91
C ASP A 504 21.34 -1.66 -21.36
N LYS A 505 20.33 -2.50 -21.58
CA LYS A 505 19.79 -2.80 -22.92
C LYS A 505 18.71 -1.83 -23.40
N LEU A 506 18.04 -1.11 -22.48
CA LEU A 506 16.94 -0.20 -22.83
C LEU A 506 17.40 0.92 -23.79
N ASP A 507 16.51 1.30 -24.69
CA ASP A 507 16.65 2.50 -25.52
C ASP A 507 16.23 3.76 -24.74
N LEU A 508 15.25 3.62 -23.85
CA LEU A 508 14.71 4.70 -23.04
C LEU A 508 14.45 4.25 -21.59
N LEU A 509 15.00 4.99 -20.64
CA LEU A 509 14.66 4.88 -19.22
C LEU A 509 14.30 6.26 -18.68
N VAL A 510 13.09 6.41 -18.16
CA VAL A 510 12.65 7.65 -17.50
C VAL A 510 12.31 7.34 -16.06
N VAL A 511 12.89 8.08 -15.12
CA VAL A 511 12.57 7.98 -13.70
C VAL A 511 11.86 9.25 -13.27
N ILE A 512 10.64 9.13 -12.77
CA ILE A 512 9.80 10.24 -12.33
C ILE A 512 9.53 10.05 -10.85
N ASP A 513 10.21 10.82 -10.00
CA ASP A 513 10.22 10.59 -8.57
C ASP A 513 10.66 11.87 -7.81
N PRO A 514 10.17 12.12 -6.58
CA PRO A 514 10.68 13.18 -5.72
C PRO A 514 12.13 12.96 -5.22
N TYR A 515 12.62 11.72 -5.20
CA TYR A 515 13.99 11.36 -4.79
C TYR A 515 14.71 10.63 -5.93
N PRO A 516 16.05 10.69 -6.05
CA PRO A 516 16.75 9.81 -6.99
C PRO A 516 16.70 8.38 -6.43
N SER A 517 15.68 7.65 -6.85
CA SER A 517 15.51 6.24 -6.51
C SER A 517 16.78 5.43 -6.82
N ALA A 518 16.91 4.22 -6.27
CA ALA A 518 18.00 3.32 -6.64
C ALA A 518 18.13 3.11 -8.16
N THR A 519 17.05 3.34 -8.93
CA THR A 519 17.05 3.32 -10.38
C THR A 519 18.06 4.29 -10.97
N ALA A 520 18.19 5.50 -10.41
CA ALA A 520 19.14 6.49 -10.91
C ALA A 520 20.58 6.00 -10.79
N ALA A 521 20.97 5.50 -9.62
CA ALA A 521 22.32 4.96 -9.40
C ALA A 521 22.58 3.69 -10.22
N MET A 522 21.62 2.75 -10.24
CA MET A 522 21.75 1.53 -11.05
C MET A 522 21.84 1.83 -12.54
N ALA A 523 21.18 2.89 -13.01
CA ALA A 523 21.23 3.32 -14.40
C ALA A 523 22.57 3.93 -14.79
N ALA A 524 23.27 4.59 -13.87
CA ALA A 524 24.53 5.27 -14.12
C ALA A 524 25.76 4.41 -13.82
N MET A 525 25.65 3.45 -12.90
CA MET A 525 26.80 2.64 -12.47
C MET A 525 27.35 1.77 -13.62
N LYS A 526 28.68 1.61 -13.63
CA LYS A 526 29.38 0.72 -14.54
C LYS A 526 29.58 -0.64 -13.87
N VAL A 527 29.35 -1.70 -14.63
CA VAL A 527 29.63 -3.08 -14.22
C VAL A 527 30.64 -3.65 -15.20
N ASP A 528 31.78 -4.11 -14.69
CA ASP A 528 32.88 -4.60 -15.51
C ASP A 528 32.43 -5.78 -16.39
N GLY A 529 32.79 -5.74 -17.67
CA GLY A 529 32.44 -6.79 -18.64
C GLY A 529 30.98 -6.79 -19.11
N GLN A 530 30.16 -5.83 -18.69
CA GLN A 530 28.77 -5.72 -19.11
C GLN A 530 28.61 -4.74 -20.28
N GLU A 531 27.99 -5.19 -21.36
CA GLU A 531 27.71 -4.36 -22.55
C GLU A 531 26.61 -3.32 -22.26
N LEU A 532 26.84 -2.10 -22.70
CA LEU A 532 25.91 -0.98 -22.57
C LEU A 532 25.38 -0.59 -23.95
N ASN A 533 24.06 -0.48 -24.10
CA ASN A 533 23.44 0.03 -25.32
C ASN A 533 23.93 1.48 -25.57
N PRO A 534 24.64 1.74 -26.68
CA PRO A 534 25.21 3.06 -26.96
C PRO A 534 24.13 4.12 -27.26
N ASN A 535 22.92 3.70 -27.63
CA ASN A 535 21.80 4.57 -27.97
C ASN A 535 20.84 4.81 -26.79
N ARG A 536 21.16 4.28 -25.60
CA ARG A 536 20.34 4.40 -24.41
C ARG A 536 20.20 5.85 -23.96
N ALA A 537 18.98 6.29 -23.74
CA ALA A 537 18.66 7.60 -23.17
C ALA A 537 18.06 7.45 -21.77
N VAL A 538 18.64 8.13 -20.77
CA VAL A 538 18.18 8.09 -19.38
C VAL A 538 17.86 9.47 -18.87
N TYR A 539 16.67 9.63 -18.29
CA TYR A 539 16.18 10.89 -17.77
C TYR A 539 15.66 10.73 -16.34
N LEU A 540 15.87 11.77 -15.52
CA LEU A 540 15.27 11.92 -14.20
C LEU A 540 14.37 13.15 -14.23
N LEU A 541 13.10 13.03 -13.83
CA LEU A 541 12.14 14.12 -13.77
C LEU A 541 11.66 14.32 -12.32
N PRO A 542 11.77 15.54 -11.75
CA PRO A 542 11.38 15.79 -10.37
C PRO A 542 9.85 15.84 -10.23
N ALA A 543 9.29 14.80 -9.63
CA ALA A 543 7.89 14.79 -9.22
C ALA A 543 7.69 15.47 -7.85
N ALA A 544 6.51 16.03 -7.67
CA ALA A 544 6.04 16.50 -6.37
C ALA A 544 5.78 15.30 -5.43
N THR A 545 6.03 15.49 -4.15
CA THR A 545 5.54 14.62 -3.08
C THR A 545 4.03 14.77 -2.93
N GLN A 546 3.41 13.81 -2.24
CA GLN A 546 1.97 13.88 -1.96
C GLN A 546 1.57 14.98 -0.96
N PHE A 547 2.53 15.68 -0.35
CA PHE A 547 2.30 16.87 0.48
C PHE A 547 2.28 18.18 -0.34
N GLU A 548 2.75 18.12 -1.59
CA GLU A 548 2.82 19.23 -2.54
C GLU A 548 1.63 19.22 -3.51
N THR A 549 0.63 18.37 -3.24
CA THR A 549 -0.58 18.22 -4.03
C THR A 549 -1.76 17.83 -3.14
N SER A 550 -2.97 17.81 -3.69
CA SER A 550 -4.19 17.34 -3.03
C SER A 550 -4.76 16.11 -3.75
N GLY A 551 -5.65 15.37 -3.07
CA GLY A 551 -6.34 14.22 -3.64
C GLY A 551 -6.71 13.20 -2.58
N SER A 552 -7.27 12.07 -2.99
CA SER A 552 -7.74 11.03 -2.09
C SER A 552 -6.77 9.84 -1.99
N VAL A 553 -6.74 9.20 -0.82
CA VAL A 553 -5.96 7.99 -0.54
C VAL A 553 -6.84 6.95 0.16
N THR A 554 -6.68 5.69 -0.20
CA THR A 554 -7.45 4.57 0.33
C THR A 554 -6.58 3.71 1.24
N ALA A 555 -6.89 3.72 2.53
CA ALA A 555 -6.20 2.92 3.54
C ALA A 555 -6.58 1.43 3.46
N SER A 556 -5.88 0.59 4.23
CA SER A 556 -6.07 -0.87 4.21
C SER A 556 -7.48 -1.32 4.55
N ASN A 557 -8.15 -0.60 5.46
CA ASN A 557 -9.54 -0.83 5.85
C ASN A 557 -10.57 -0.29 4.84
N ARG A 558 -10.12 0.06 3.63
CA ARG A 558 -10.91 0.66 2.53
C ARG A 558 -11.44 2.06 2.81
N SER A 559 -11.10 2.68 3.96
CA SER A 559 -11.43 4.08 4.22
C SER A 559 -10.63 4.99 3.28
N LEU A 560 -11.36 5.80 2.51
CA LEU A 560 -10.81 6.88 1.72
C LEU A 560 -10.64 8.14 2.59
N GLN A 561 -9.56 8.87 2.37
CA GLN A 561 -9.27 10.11 3.08
C GLN A 561 -8.79 11.16 2.10
N TRP A 562 -9.18 12.42 2.30
CA TRP A 562 -8.73 13.54 1.47
C TRP A 562 -7.47 14.17 2.05
N ARG A 563 -6.45 14.39 1.21
CA ARG A 563 -5.22 15.12 1.55
C ARG A 563 -5.33 16.56 1.09
N GLU A 564 -5.05 17.50 2.00
CA GLU A 564 -4.82 18.89 1.63
C GLU A 564 -3.39 19.08 1.10
N LYS A 565 -3.23 20.01 0.15
CA LYS A 565 -1.91 20.46 -0.32
C LYS A 565 -1.24 21.28 0.78
N VAL A 566 -0.23 20.72 1.42
CA VAL A 566 0.47 21.32 2.56
C VAL A 566 1.33 22.51 2.11
N ILE A 567 2.20 22.29 1.15
CA ILE A 567 3.11 23.31 0.57
C ILE A 567 3.00 23.34 -0.96
N GLU A 568 3.53 24.38 -1.59
CA GLU A 568 3.68 24.38 -3.05
C GLU A 568 4.81 23.44 -3.48
N PRO A 569 4.76 22.85 -4.70
CA PRO A 569 5.83 22.00 -5.17
C PRO A 569 7.18 22.72 -5.16
N LEU A 570 8.17 22.12 -4.50
CA LEU A 570 9.51 22.69 -4.31
C LEU A 570 10.35 22.62 -5.59
N PHE A 571 11.42 23.42 -5.64
CA PHE A 571 12.39 23.45 -6.74
C PHE A 571 11.72 23.62 -8.12
N GLU A 572 12.05 22.79 -9.10
CA GLU A 572 11.35 22.70 -10.38
C GLU A 572 10.38 21.53 -10.45
N SER A 573 10.05 20.90 -9.32
CA SER A 573 9.12 19.77 -9.31
C SER A 573 7.73 20.16 -9.82
N ARG A 574 7.05 19.19 -10.44
CA ARG A 574 5.67 19.29 -10.94
C ARG A 574 4.84 18.14 -10.37
N THR A 575 3.54 18.34 -10.20
CA THR A 575 2.63 17.26 -9.77
C THR A 575 2.61 16.14 -10.81
N ASP A 576 2.35 14.89 -10.39
CA ASP A 576 2.30 13.76 -11.32
C ASP A 576 1.27 13.96 -12.43
N HIS A 577 0.08 14.47 -12.11
CA HIS A 577 -0.99 14.71 -13.09
C HIS A 577 -0.67 15.86 -14.05
N MET A 578 0.09 16.87 -13.63
CA MET A 578 0.64 17.89 -14.55
C MET A 578 1.63 17.26 -15.54
N ILE A 579 2.56 16.43 -15.05
CA ILE A 579 3.54 15.72 -15.89
C ILE A 579 2.82 14.82 -16.90
N MET A 580 1.82 14.03 -16.46
CA MET A 580 1.01 13.18 -17.35
C MET A 580 0.30 14.01 -18.42
N TYR A 581 -0.33 15.13 -18.04
CA TYR A 581 -1.06 15.98 -18.99
C TYR A 581 -0.13 16.60 -20.04
N GLN A 582 1.01 17.16 -19.61
CA GLN A 582 1.99 17.76 -20.52
C GLN A 582 2.62 16.73 -21.46
N MET A 583 2.91 15.54 -20.96
CA MET A 583 3.39 14.43 -21.77
C MET A 583 2.32 14.00 -22.79
N ALA A 584 1.06 13.88 -22.38
CA ALA A 584 -0.06 13.53 -23.26
C ALA A 584 -0.31 14.57 -24.36
N GLN A 585 -0.12 15.87 -24.06
CA GLN A 585 -0.18 16.93 -25.07
C GLN A 585 0.87 16.72 -26.17
N LYS A 586 2.09 16.37 -25.80
CA LYS A 586 3.19 16.10 -26.74
C LYS A 586 3.02 14.78 -27.50
N LEU A 587 2.38 13.79 -26.87
CA LEU A 587 2.04 12.50 -27.49
C LEU A 587 0.76 12.57 -28.36
N GLY A 588 0.04 13.69 -28.36
CA GLY A 588 -1.10 13.92 -29.25
C GLY A 588 -2.46 13.45 -28.75
N PHE A 589 -2.60 13.08 -27.47
CA PHE A 589 -3.87 12.65 -26.86
C PHE A 589 -4.28 13.46 -25.62
N GLY A 590 -3.70 14.67 -25.46
CA GLY A 590 -3.97 15.53 -24.31
C GLY A 590 -5.43 15.97 -24.19
N LYS A 591 -6.16 16.12 -25.31
CA LYS A 591 -7.59 16.51 -25.29
C LYS A 591 -8.48 15.37 -24.78
N GLU A 592 -8.19 14.15 -25.22
CA GLU A 592 -8.89 12.93 -24.85
C GLU A 592 -8.63 12.60 -23.38
N LEU A 593 -7.40 12.79 -22.89
CA LEU A 593 -7.04 12.54 -21.50
C LEU A 593 -7.92 13.33 -20.52
N VAL A 594 -8.24 14.58 -20.85
CA VAL A 594 -8.99 15.51 -19.99
C VAL A 594 -10.40 15.83 -20.50
N ALA A 595 -10.97 15.02 -21.39
CA ALA A 595 -12.26 15.29 -22.03
C ALA A 595 -13.42 15.56 -21.04
N LYS A 596 -13.35 14.97 -19.84
CA LYS A 596 -14.32 15.16 -18.74
C LYS A 596 -13.69 15.69 -17.45
N ILE A 597 -12.43 16.13 -17.51
CA ILE A 597 -11.67 16.60 -16.35
C ILE A 597 -11.42 18.10 -16.49
N LYS A 598 -11.83 18.86 -15.48
CA LYS A 598 -11.55 20.29 -15.42
C LYS A 598 -10.05 20.53 -15.22
N LEU A 599 -9.50 21.53 -15.91
CA LEU A 599 -8.14 21.99 -15.71
C LEU A 599 -8.12 23.20 -14.78
N VAL A 600 -7.11 23.27 -13.91
CA VAL A 600 -6.87 24.40 -13.00
C VAL A 600 -5.43 24.90 -13.12
N PRO A 601 -5.15 26.17 -12.79
CA PRO A 601 -3.77 26.66 -12.74
C PRO A 601 -3.01 26.00 -11.58
N GLY A 602 -1.93 25.29 -11.92
CA GLY A 602 -0.94 24.77 -10.99
C GLY A 602 0.28 25.68 -10.86
N LYS A 603 1.43 25.08 -10.52
CA LYS A 603 2.69 25.81 -10.33
C LYS A 603 3.07 26.66 -11.55
N GLY A 604 3.43 27.91 -11.30
CA GLY A 604 3.82 28.86 -12.35
C GLY A 604 2.69 29.20 -13.33
N GLY A 605 1.42 28.97 -12.96
CA GLY A 605 0.26 29.20 -13.84
C GLY A 605 0.05 28.13 -14.92
N MET A 606 0.84 27.05 -14.90
CA MET A 606 0.67 25.93 -15.84
C MET A 606 -0.60 25.15 -15.52
N MET A 607 -1.41 24.86 -16.53
CA MET A 607 -2.66 24.11 -16.33
C MET A 607 -2.38 22.65 -15.97
N GLU A 608 -3.11 22.13 -14.98
CA GLU A 608 -3.09 20.73 -14.55
C GLU A 608 -4.52 20.18 -14.32
N PRO A 609 -4.74 18.86 -14.47
CA PRO A 609 -6.02 18.22 -14.11
C PRO A 609 -6.43 18.46 -12.65
N GLU A 610 -7.67 18.89 -12.41
CA GLU A 610 -8.21 19.14 -11.06
C GLU A 610 -8.48 17.81 -10.32
N PRO A 611 -7.89 17.56 -9.14
CA PRO A 611 -8.10 16.33 -8.38
C PRO A 611 -9.58 16.01 -8.08
N GLU A 612 -10.38 17.00 -7.72
CA GLU A 612 -11.80 16.83 -7.45
C GLU A 612 -12.56 16.29 -8.67
N ALA A 613 -12.31 16.85 -9.86
CA ALA A 613 -12.91 16.41 -11.10
C ALA A 613 -12.45 15.00 -11.50
N MET A 614 -11.18 14.66 -11.22
CA MET A 614 -10.66 13.30 -11.42
C MET A 614 -11.36 12.28 -10.50
N LEU A 615 -11.58 12.60 -9.22
CA LEU A 615 -12.31 11.71 -8.31
C LEU A 615 -13.77 11.53 -8.73
N GLU A 616 -14.42 12.58 -9.22
CA GLU A 616 -15.77 12.50 -9.78
C GLU A 616 -15.85 11.61 -11.03
N GLU A 617 -14.82 11.64 -11.90
CA GLU A 617 -14.70 10.71 -13.03
C GLU A 617 -14.59 9.25 -12.55
N ILE A 618 -13.74 8.97 -11.54
CA ILE A 618 -13.60 7.64 -10.91
C ILE A 618 -14.95 7.18 -10.34
N ASN A 619 -15.62 8.05 -9.58
CA ASN A 619 -16.87 7.74 -8.90
C ASN A 619 -18.02 7.43 -9.87
N ARG A 620 -18.00 8.01 -11.07
CA ARG A 620 -19.03 7.75 -12.09
C ARG A 620 -18.97 6.31 -12.63
N GLY A 621 -17.78 5.71 -12.69
CA GLY A 621 -17.55 4.43 -13.37
C GLY A 621 -17.37 3.21 -12.46
N SER A 622 -16.95 3.39 -11.21
CA SER A 622 -16.43 2.30 -10.36
C SER A 622 -17.50 1.53 -9.56
N TRP A 623 -18.62 1.20 -10.21
CA TRP A 623 -19.78 0.54 -9.61
C TRP A 623 -19.50 -0.85 -9.04
N THR A 624 -18.72 -1.66 -9.74
CA THR A 624 -18.32 -3.03 -9.37
C THR A 624 -17.82 -3.23 -7.95
N ILE A 625 -17.26 -2.20 -7.30
CA ILE A 625 -16.78 -2.21 -5.90
C ILE A 625 -17.51 -1.18 -5.02
N GLY A 626 -18.50 -0.48 -5.55
CA GLY A 626 -19.16 0.63 -4.85
C GLY A 626 -18.15 1.73 -4.50
N TYR A 627 -17.28 2.09 -5.42
CA TYR A 627 -16.38 3.23 -5.26
C TYR A 627 -16.99 4.44 -5.97
N THR A 628 -18.24 4.74 -5.64
CA THR A 628 -19.06 5.75 -6.33
C THR A 628 -19.61 6.82 -5.39
N GLY A 629 -19.81 6.48 -4.11
CA GLY A 629 -20.38 7.39 -3.11
C GLY A 629 -19.36 8.28 -2.41
N GLN A 630 -18.07 8.17 -2.71
CA GLN A 630 -16.99 8.92 -2.04
C GLN A 630 -16.68 10.25 -2.71
N SER A 631 -17.65 11.16 -2.77
CA SER A 631 -17.43 12.47 -3.40
C SER A 631 -16.39 13.32 -2.65
N PRO A 632 -15.69 14.24 -3.35
CA PRO A 632 -14.76 15.17 -2.71
C PRO A 632 -15.39 15.95 -1.54
N LEU A 633 -16.65 16.34 -1.68
CA LEU A 633 -17.43 17.01 -0.64
C LEU A 633 -17.47 16.20 0.67
N ARG A 634 -17.88 14.93 0.59
CA ARG A 634 -18.02 14.06 1.76
C ARG A 634 -16.68 13.76 2.41
N LEU A 635 -15.67 13.41 1.61
CA LEU A 635 -14.34 13.09 2.12
C LEU A 635 -13.72 14.28 2.85
N LYS A 636 -13.82 15.49 2.29
CA LYS A 636 -13.33 16.71 2.94
C LYS A 636 -14.10 17.03 4.22
N ALA A 637 -15.41 16.82 4.25
CA ALA A 637 -16.22 16.96 5.46
C ALA A 637 -15.78 15.98 6.56
N HIS A 638 -15.47 14.73 6.21
CA HIS A 638 -14.96 13.74 7.16
C HIS A 638 -13.62 14.17 7.77
N MET A 639 -12.71 14.70 6.95
CA MET A 639 -11.39 15.14 7.43
C MET A 639 -11.47 16.34 8.39
N ARG A 640 -12.37 17.30 8.15
CA ARG A 640 -12.59 18.44 9.06
C ARG A 640 -13.23 18.03 10.38
N ASN A 641 -14.09 17.00 10.36
CA ASN A 641 -14.95 16.64 11.50
C ASN A 641 -14.61 15.25 12.08
N MET A 642 -13.32 14.87 12.11
CA MET A 642 -12.90 13.55 12.63
C MET A 642 -13.41 13.25 14.04
N HIS A 643 -13.52 14.27 14.90
CA HIS A 643 -14.01 14.17 16.28
C HIS A 643 -15.46 13.66 16.39
N MET A 644 -16.22 13.68 15.31
CA MET A 644 -17.61 13.24 15.27
C MET A 644 -17.77 11.73 15.06
N PHE A 645 -16.69 11.02 14.73
CA PHE A 645 -16.70 9.59 14.45
C PHE A 645 -16.26 8.78 15.66
N ASP A 646 -17.03 7.74 15.99
CA ASP A 646 -16.69 6.84 17.07
C ASP A 646 -15.42 6.04 16.76
N VAL A 647 -14.51 5.97 17.74
CA VAL A 647 -13.17 5.38 17.60
C VAL A 647 -13.19 3.86 17.46
N LYS A 648 -14.33 3.21 17.67
CA LYS A 648 -14.45 1.75 17.62
C LYS A 648 -15.26 1.28 16.41
N THR A 649 -16.37 1.94 16.13
CA THR A 649 -17.32 1.61 15.06
C THR A 649 -17.09 2.41 13.79
N LEU A 650 -16.30 3.48 13.86
CA LEU A 650 -16.11 4.49 12.81
C LEU A 650 -17.38 5.28 12.45
N LYS A 651 -18.51 5.08 13.14
CA LYS A 651 -19.80 5.68 12.75
C LYS A 651 -19.95 7.06 13.36
N CYS A 652 -20.49 8.01 12.60
CA CYS A 652 -20.91 9.31 13.11
C CYS A 652 -22.33 9.22 13.69
N SER A 653 -22.50 9.59 14.96
CA SER A 653 -23.81 9.59 15.64
C SER A 653 -24.69 10.77 15.25
N GLY A 654 -24.10 11.87 14.78
CA GLY A 654 -24.83 12.98 14.20
C GLY A 654 -24.05 14.28 14.16
N GLY A 655 -24.38 15.18 13.24
CA GLY A 655 -23.77 16.50 13.10
C GLY A 655 -23.63 16.96 11.66
N LYS A 656 -23.40 18.27 11.47
CA LYS A 656 -23.21 18.88 10.14
C LYS A 656 -21.83 19.51 10.03
N ASP A 657 -21.22 19.38 8.86
CA ASP A 657 -19.99 20.08 8.54
C ASP A 657 -20.25 21.58 8.44
N ALA A 658 -19.59 22.37 9.29
CA ALA A 658 -19.81 23.81 9.35
C ALA A 658 -19.47 24.55 8.03
N ALA A 659 -18.53 24.00 7.24
CA ALA A 659 -18.10 24.63 5.99
C ALA A 659 -19.09 24.44 4.83
N THR A 660 -19.81 23.31 4.79
CA THR A 660 -20.63 22.94 3.62
C THR A 660 -22.08 22.60 3.95
N GLY A 661 -22.42 22.46 5.23
CA GLY A 661 -23.73 22.01 5.69
C GLY A 661 -23.99 20.51 5.51
N TYR A 662 -23.03 19.74 4.99
CA TYR A 662 -23.17 18.30 4.79
C TYR A 662 -23.46 17.58 6.11
N ASP A 663 -24.52 16.80 6.15
CA ASP A 663 -24.93 16.01 7.31
C ASP A 663 -24.14 14.69 7.37
N LEU A 664 -23.26 14.56 8.36
CA LEU A 664 -22.43 13.37 8.56
C LEU A 664 -23.18 12.24 9.27
N THR A 665 -24.40 12.47 9.75
CA THR A 665 -25.15 11.48 10.53
C THR A 665 -25.27 10.17 9.77
N GLY A 666 -24.79 9.09 10.40
CA GLY A 666 -24.84 7.73 9.87
C GLY A 666 -23.63 7.29 9.05
N ASP A 667 -22.81 8.23 8.55
CA ASP A 667 -21.62 7.90 7.76
C ASP A 667 -20.57 7.17 8.60
N TYR A 668 -19.85 6.26 7.95
CA TYR A 668 -18.62 5.70 8.51
C TYR A 668 -17.41 6.52 8.04
N PHE A 669 -16.43 6.71 8.92
CA PHE A 669 -15.24 7.49 8.62
C PHE A 669 -14.52 6.95 7.37
N GLY A 670 -14.24 7.87 6.46
CA GLY A 670 -13.68 7.59 5.14
C GLY A 670 -14.53 6.74 4.18
N LEU A 671 -15.83 6.55 4.44
CA LEU A 671 -16.76 5.88 3.52
C LEU A 671 -16.22 4.56 2.93
N PRO A 672 -15.88 3.56 3.77
CA PRO A 672 -15.19 2.35 3.30
C PRO A 672 -15.98 1.69 2.18
N TRP A 673 -15.34 1.47 1.03
CA TRP A 673 -16.06 0.85 -0.08
C TRP A 673 -16.38 -0.62 0.25
N PRO A 674 -17.56 -1.17 -0.10
CA PRO A 674 -18.58 -0.57 -0.93
C PRO A 674 -19.34 0.59 -0.27
N CYS A 675 -19.40 1.70 -0.99
CA CYS A 675 -20.18 2.89 -0.72
C CYS A 675 -20.82 3.36 -2.04
N TYR A 676 -22.07 3.02 -2.24
CA TYR A 676 -22.75 3.20 -3.51
C TYR A 676 -23.41 4.57 -3.69
N GLY A 677 -23.66 4.87 -4.97
CA GLY A 677 -24.57 5.91 -5.42
C GLY A 677 -24.03 7.32 -5.44
N THR A 678 -24.96 8.24 -5.64
CA THR A 678 -24.74 9.68 -5.61
C THR A 678 -24.76 10.20 -4.17
N PRO A 679 -24.36 11.46 -3.91
CA PRO A 679 -24.50 12.06 -2.58
C PRO A 679 -25.92 11.96 -2.00
N GLU A 680 -26.96 11.94 -2.84
CA GLU A 680 -28.37 11.82 -2.44
C GLU A 680 -28.75 10.39 -2.02
N LEU A 681 -28.15 9.35 -2.62
CA LEU A 681 -28.34 7.97 -2.13
C LEU A 681 -27.79 7.84 -0.71
N LYS A 682 -26.74 8.60 -0.38
CA LYS A 682 -26.12 8.73 0.94
C LYS A 682 -25.83 7.37 1.60
N HIS A 683 -25.31 6.41 0.82
CA HIS A 683 -24.81 5.17 1.41
C HIS A 683 -23.66 5.49 2.38
N PRO A 684 -23.61 4.91 3.60
CA PRO A 684 -22.66 5.32 4.64
C PRO A 684 -21.25 4.73 4.48
N GLY A 685 -21.12 3.72 3.61
CA GLY A 685 -19.94 2.86 3.49
C GLY A 685 -20.11 1.57 4.30
N SER A 686 -19.24 0.60 4.04
CA SER A 686 -19.33 -0.76 4.60
C SER A 686 -18.03 -1.14 5.32
N PRO A 687 -17.82 -0.74 6.58
CA PRO A 687 -16.55 -1.00 7.30
C PRO A 687 -16.28 -2.50 7.48
N ASN A 688 -17.33 -3.31 7.67
CA ASN A 688 -17.25 -4.76 7.74
C ASN A 688 -17.97 -5.35 6.53
N LEU A 689 -17.20 -5.96 5.61
CA LEU A 689 -17.75 -6.66 4.46
C LEU A 689 -18.57 -7.87 4.91
N TYR A 690 -19.67 -8.10 4.22
CA TYR A 690 -20.49 -9.32 4.33
C TYR A 690 -21.22 -9.48 5.67
N ASP A 691 -21.41 -8.37 6.40
CA ASP A 691 -22.17 -8.30 7.64
C ASP A 691 -23.68 -8.37 7.36
N THR A 692 -24.26 -9.54 7.59
CA THR A 692 -25.70 -9.79 7.39
C THR A 692 -26.56 -9.24 8.52
N SER A 693 -25.98 -8.79 9.64
CA SER A 693 -26.75 -8.26 10.77
C SER A 693 -27.28 -6.84 10.54
N LYS A 694 -26.81 -6.18 9.47
CA LYS A 694 -27.17 -4.82 9.10
C LYS A 694 -28.00 -4.78 7.82
N THR A 695 -28.81 -3.74 7.70
CA THR A 695 -29.51 -3.46 6.44
C THR A 695 -28.52 -3.01 5.37
N MET A 696 -28.89 -3.14 4.10
CA MET A 696 -28.07 -2.70 2.97
C MET A 696 -27.65 -1.23 3.12
N MET A 697 -28.60 -0.36 3.43
CA MET A 697 -28.36 1.09 3.57
C MET A 697 -27.65 1.49 4.88
N GLU A 698 -27.28 0.53 5.74
CA GLU A 698 -26.44 0.74 6.93
C GLU A 698 -25.02 0.16 6.78
N GLY A 699 -24.66 -0.25 5.56
CA GLY A 699 -23.37 -0.87 5.23
C GLY A 699 -23.33 -2.39 5.45
N GLY A 700 -24.50 -3.05 5.52
CA GLY A 700 -24.61 -4.50 5.55
C GLY A 700 -24.38 -5.15 4.18
N GLY A 701 -24.17 -6.46 4.15
CA GLY A 701 -24.04 -7.14 2.87
C GLY A 701 -23.82 -8.64 2.91
N ASN A 702 -23.72 -9.21 1.71
CA ASN A 702 -23.60 -10.64 1.46
C ASN A 702 -22.43 -10.94 0.52
N PHE A 703 -22.02 -12.21 0.48
CA PHE A 703 -21.03 -12.66 -0.51
C PHE A 703 -21.58 -12.57 -1.94
N ARG A 704 -20.68 -12.39 -2.90
CA ARG A 704 -21.02 -11.97 -4.26
C ARG A 704 -21.30 -13.14 -5.20
N ALA A 705 -22.35 -13.05 -6.01
CA ALA A 705 -22.70 -14.04 -7.03
C ALA A 705 -21.88 -13.90 -8.32
N ASN A 706 -20.54 -13.92 -8.21
CA ASN A 706 -19.63 -13.61 -9.32
C ASN A 706 -19.22 -14.83 -10.16
N PHE A 707 -19.58 -16.05 -9.76
CA PHE A 707 -19.01 -17.30 -10.30
C PHE A 707 -20.06 -18.25 -10.86
N GLY A 708 -21.19 -17.71 -11.32
CA GLY A 708 -22.38 -18.47 -11.71
C GLY A 708 -23.28 -18.77 -10.51
N VAL A 709 -24.37 -19.48 -10.79
CA VAL A 709 -25.41 -19.84 -9.80
C VAL A 709 -25.36 -21.31 -9.39
N GLU A 710 -24.67 -22.15 -10.16
CA GLU A 710 -24.58 -23.59 -9.94
C GLU A 710 -23.21 -24.10 -10.40
N LYS A 711 -22.67 -25.12 -9.71
CA LYS A 711 -21.50 -25.88 -10.11
C LYS A 711 -21.67 -27.34 -9.74
N ASP A 712 -21.44 -28.24 -10.70
CA ASP A 712 -21.49 -29.69 -10.52
C ASP A 712 -22.83 -30.17 -9.90
N GLY A 713 -23.96 -29.56 -10.33
CA GLY A 713 -25.31 -29.86 -9.82
C GLY A 713 -25.62 -29.29 -8.43
N VAL A 714 -24.72 -28.50 -7.86
CA VAL A 714 -24.86 -27.88 -6.53
C VAL A 714 -25.01 -26.37 -6.68
N SER A 715 -26.03 -25.80 -6.02
CA SER A 715 -26.23 -24.36 -5.97
C SER A 715 -25.02 -23.64 -5.38
N LEU A 716 -24.60 -22.58 -6.06
CA LEU A 716 -23.61 -21.61 -5.55
C LEU A 716 -24.29 -20.45 -4.81
N LEU A 717 -25.62 -20.39 -4.82
CA LEU A 717 -26.38 -19.35 -4.14
C LEU A 717 -26.44 -19.64 -2.63
N ALA A 718 -26.52 -18.58 -1.82
CA ALA A 718 -26.63 -18.72 -0.37
C ALA A 718 -27.94 -19.43 0.03
N GLU A 719 -27.92 -20.14 1.16
CA GLU A 719 -29.14 -20.77 1.70
C GLU A 719 -30.11 -19.74 2.28
N ASP A 720 -31.35 -20.17 2.50
CA ASP A 720 -32.36 -19.36 3.18
C ASP A 720 -31.89 -18.94 4.58
N GLY A 721 -32.09 -17.66 4.91
CA GLY A 721 -31.62 -17.07 6.18
C GLY A 721 -30.21 -16.45 6.14
N SER A 722 -29.43 -16.66 5.06
CA SER A 722 -28.14 -15.95 4.86
C SER A 722 -28.32 -14.71 3.98
N HIS A 723 -28.94 -13.67 4.54
CA HIS A 723 -29.19 -12.40 3.86
C HIS A 723 -29.03 -11.20 4.80
N SER A 724 -28.81 -10.02 4.23
CA SER A 724 -28.83 -8.75 4.96
C SER A 724 -30.16 -8.57 5.71
N LYS A 725 -30.10 -7.92 6.87
CA LYS A 725 -31.28 -7.59 7.68
C LYS A 725 -32.31 -6.84 6.84
N ASN A 726 -33.57 -7.26 6.93
CA ASN A 726 -34.72 -6.68 6.23
C ASN A 726 -34.64 -6.72 4.68
N ALA A 727 -33.79 -7.58 4.09
CA ALA A 727 -33.81 -7.79 2.65
C ALA A 727 -35.12 -8.47 2.20
N GLU A 728 -35.70 -8.03 1.08
CA GLU A 728 -36.92 -8.61 0.52
C GLU A 728 -36.70 -10.04 0.00
N ILE A 729 -35.52 -10.33 -0.54
CA ILE A 729 -35.10 -11.68 -0.91
C ILE A 729 -34.28 -12.28 0.23
N THR A 730 -34.80 -13.34 0.85
CA THR A 730 -34.17 -14.02 2.00
C THR A 730 -33.28 -15.20 1.61
N THR A 731 -33.34 -15.63 0.35
CA THR A 731 -32.51 -16.70 -0.22
C THR A 731 -31.33 -16.12 -1.02
N GLY A 732 -30.49 -16.99 -1.57
CA GLY A 732 -29.47 -16.58 -2.55
C GLY A 732 -30.06 -16.22 -3.91
N TYR A 733 -29.44 -15.26 -4.60
CA TYR A 733 -29.90 -14.72 -5.90
C TYR A 733 -28.72 -14.29 -6.79
N PRO A 734 -28.88 -14.31 -8.13
CA PRO A 734 -27.83 -13.87 -9.07
C PRO A 734 -27.62 -12.36 -9.06
N GLU A 735 -26.62 -11.90 -9.81
CA GLU A 735 -26.42 -10.46 -10.07
C GLU A 735 -27.63 -9.85 -10.80
N PHE A 736 -27.95 -8.59 -10.49
CA PHE A 736 -29.07 -7.88 -11.11
C PHE A 736 -28.73 -7.33 -12.50
N ASP A 737 -29.64 -7.54 -13.43
CA ASP A 737 -29.70 -6.85 -14.71
C ASP A 737 -31.14 -6.38 -14.98
N HIS A 738 -31.34 -5.69 -16.10
CA HIS A 738 -32.67 -5.23 -16.51
C HIS A 738 -33.70 -6.36 -16.65
N ILE A 739 -33.29 -7.59 -16.96
CA ILE A 739 -34.19 -8.75 -17.13
C ILE A 739 -34.68 -9.21 -15.76
N LEU A 740 -33.77 -9.39 -14.80
CA LEU A 740 -34.13 -9.81 -13.45
C LEU A 740 -35.03 -8.79 -12.76
N LEU A 741 -34.73 -7.49 -12.92
CA LEU A 741 -35.58 -6.42 -12.37
C LEU A 741 -37.01 -6.49 -12.94
N LYS A 742 -37.16 -6.71 -14.26
CA LYS A 742 -38.48 -6.87 -14.91
C LYS A 742 -39.22 -8.11 -14.42
N LYS A 743 -38.52 -9.24 -14.28
CA LYS A 743 -39.11 -10.50 -13.78
C LYS A 743 -39.65 -10.37 -12.35
N LEU A 744 -39.01 -9.57 -11.52
CA LEU A 744 -39.42 -9.32 -10.15
C LEU A 744 -40.51 -8.23 -10.04
N GLY A 745 -40.87 -7.55 -11.13
CA GLY A 745 -41.78 -6.41 -11.12
C GLY A 745 -41.15 -5.09 -10.63
N TRP A 746 -39.88 -5.12 -10.22
CA TRP A 746 -39.14 -3.97 -9.67
C TRP A 746 -38.70 -2.96 -10.73
N TRP A 747 -38.91 -3.26 -12.03
CA TRP A 747 -38.62 -2.33 -13.12
C TRP A 747 -39.44 -1.04 -13.03
N ASP A 748 -40.64 -1.09 -12.43
CA ASP A 748 -41.51 0.06 -12.30
C ASP A 748 -41.12 1.02 -11.16
N ASP A 749 -40.18 0.63 -10.29
CA ASP A 749 -39.57 1.50 -9.29
C ASP A 749 -38.47 2.41 -9.87
N LEU A 750 -38.11 2.21 -11.15
CA LEU A 750 -37.25 3.11 -11.93
C LEU A 750 -38.07 4.28 -12.49
N THR A 751 -37.49 5.48 -12.43
CA THR A 751 -37.99 6.63 -13.20
C THR A 751 -37.86 6.39 -14.70
N ASP A 752 -38.62 7.11 -15.53
CA ASP A 752 -38.55 6.95 -17.00
C ASP A 752 -37.15 7.19 -17.56
N ALA A 753 -36.41 8.13 -16.97
CA ALA A 753 -35.01 8.40 -17.33
C ALA A 753 -34.09 7.22 -16.99
N GLU A 754 -34.26 6.63 -15.80
CA GLU A 754 -33.50 5.44 -15.40
C GLU A 754 -33.89 4.22 -16.24
N LYS A 755 -35.18 3.99 -16.53
CA LYS A 755 -35.65 2.90 -17.42
C LYS A 755 -34.94 2.97 -18.76
N LYS A 756 -34.93 4.16 -19.39
CA LYS A 756 -34.24 4.39 -20.67
C LYS A 756 -32.73 4.13 -20.57
N ALA A 757 -32.10 4.51 -19.46
CA ALA A 757 -30.67 4.34 -19.26
C ALA A 757 -30.26 2.91 -18.91
N ALA A 758 -31.10 2.17 -18.19
CA ALA A 758 -30.84 0.82 -17.68
C ALA A 758 -31.23 -0.30 -18.66
N GLU A 759 -32.05 -0.01 -19.68
CA GLU A 759 -32.49 -1.00 -20.67
C GLU A 759 -31.29 -1.68 -21.34
N GLY A 760 -31.31 -3.01 -21.42
CA GLY A 760 -30.21 -3.79 -21.99
C GLY A 760 -28.94 -3.85 -21.14
N LYS A 761 -28.94 -3.31 -19.91
CA LYS A 761 -27.74 -3.24 -19.06
C LYS A 761 -27.79 -4.16 -17.85
N ASN A 762 -26.59 -4.46 -17.35
CA ASN A 762 -26.33 -5.02 -16.03
C ASN A 762 -26.07 -3.87 -15.03
N TRP A 763 -26.30 -4.12 -13.74
CA TRP A 763 -26.02 -3.17 -12.65
C TRP A 763 -24.62 -2.54 -12.68
N LYS A 764 -23.59 -3.21 -13.20
CA LYS A 764 -22.22 -2.64 -13.28
C LYS A 764 -22.12 -1.54 -14.34
N THR A 765 -22.87 -1.70 -15.43
CA THR A 765 -22.80 -0.83 -16.61
C THR A 765 -23.90 0.22 -16.66
N ASP A 766 -24.89 0.14 -15.76
CA ASP A 766 -25.91 1.16 -15.60
C ASP A 766 -25.33 2.39 -14.88
N LEU A 767 -24.86 3.35 -15.69
CA LEU A 767 -24.33 4.64 -15.22
C LEU A 767 -25.41 5.57 -14.63
N SER A 768 -26.71 5.27 -14.77
CA SER A 768 -27.76 6.08 -14.15
C SER A 768 -27.84 5.90 -12.64
N GLY A 769 -27.36 4.76 -12.12
CA GLY A 769 -27.52 4.40 -10.71
C GLY A 769 -28.90 3.82 -10.37
N GLY A 770 -29.79 3.65 -11.37
CA GLY A 770 -31.18 3.25 -11.17
C GLY A 770 -31.32 1.83 -10.64
N ILE A 771 -30.69 0.83 -11.29
CA ILE A 771 -30.74 -0.57 -10.83
C ILE A 771 -30.22 -0.68 -9.38
N GLN A 772 -29.13 0.01 -9.08
CA GLN A 772 -28.47 0.00 -7.78
C GLN A 772 -29.36 0.68 -6.73
N ARG A 773 -29.96 1.84 -7.03
CA ARG A 773 -30.90 2.53 -6.15
C ARG A 773 -32.10 1.64 -5.83
N VAL A 774 -32.74 1.04 -6.83
CA VAL A 774 -33.93 0.20 -6.64
C VAL A 774 -33.61 -1.01 -5.77
N THR A 775 -32.61 -1.81 -6.17
CA THR A 775 -32.20 -3.01 -5.40
C THR A 775 -31.83 -2.69 -3.96
N MET A 776 -31.05 -1.63 -3.74
CA MET A 776 -30.53 -1.31 -2.41
C MET A 776 -31.52 -0.59 -1.50
N LYS A 777 -32.17 0.46 -2.01
CA LYS A 777 -32.98 1.38 -1.21
C LYS A 777 -34.43 0.94 -1.11
N VAL A 778 -34.98 0.34 -2.17
CA VAL A 778 -36.38 -0.11 -2.20
C VAL A 778 -36.50 -1.53 -1.65
N HIS A 779 -35.65 -2.45 -2.11
CA HIS A 779 -35.78 -3.88 -1.78
C HIS A 779 -34.73 -4.42 -0.78
N GLY A 780 -33.79 -3.58 -0.34
CA GLY A 780 -32.81 -3.94 0.69
C GLY A 780 -31.80 -5.02 0.31
N VAL A 781 -31.61 -5.30 -0.98
CA VAL A 781 -30.70 -6.34 -1.52
C VAL A 781 -29.48 -5.73 -2.21
N HIS A 782 -28.43 -6.52 -2.38
CA HIS A 782 -27.23 -6.10 -3.11
C HIS A 782 -27.43 -6.27 -4.62
N PRO A 783 -27.01 -5.30 -5.46
CA PRO A 783 -27.10 -5.45 -6.92
C PRO A 783 -26.21 -6.59 -7.45
N TRP A 784 -25.17 -6.98 -6.70
CA TRP A 784 -24.22 -8.02 -7.09
C TRP A 784 -24.63 -9.46 -6.72
N GLY A 785 -25.86 -9.66 -6.22
CA GLY A 785 -26.35 -10.98 -5.84
C GLY A 785 -26.06 -11.39 -4.39
N ASN A 786 -26.38 -12.64 -4.08
CA ASN A 786 -26.12 -13.30 -2.79
C ASN A 786 -25.75 -14.77 -3.02
N ALA A 787 -24.48 -15.11 -2.79
CA ALA A 787 -23.92 -16.43 -3.06
C ALA A 787 -23.12 -17.01 -1.89
N LYS A 788 -22.68 -18.25 -2.01
CA LYS A 788 -21.72 -18.87 -1.11
C LYS A 788 -20.29 -18.45 -1.47
N ALA A 789 -19.46 -18.25 -0.45
CA ALA A 789 -18.01 -18.21 -0.61
C ALA A 789 -17.51 -19.58 -1.10
N ARG A 790 -16.53 -19.60 -2.00
CA ARG A 790 -15.97 -20.81 -2.60
C ARG A 790 -14.73 -21.26 -1.84
N ALA A 791 -14.83 -22.35 -1.08
CA ALA A 791 -13.66 -23.01 -0.51
C ALA A 791 -12.83 -23.72 -1.61
N VAL A 792 -13.47 -24.07 -2.74
CA VAL A 792 -12.85 -24.67 -3.93
C VAL A 792 -12.89 -23.69 -5.10
N VAL A 793 -11.72 -23.30 -5.62
CA VAL A 793 -11.58 -22.36 -6.74
C VAL A 793 -11.10 -23.15 -7.97
N TRP A 794 -12.05 -23.70 -8.72
CA TRP A 794 -11.77 -24.61 -9.85
C TRP A 794 -10.99 -24.01 -11.01
N ASN A 795 -10.85 -22.69 -11.08
CA ASN A 795 -10.06 -21.97 -12.09
C ASN A 795 -8.60 -21.72 -11.68
N PHE A 796 -8.18 -22.16 -10.49
CA PHE A 796 -6.79 -22.07 -10.04
C PHE A 796 -6.03 -23.38 -10.30
N PRO A 797 -4.69 -23.34 -10.42
CA PRO A 797 -3.87 -24.55 -10.58
C PRO A 797 -4.15 -25.60 -9.50
N ASP A 798 -4.31 -25.14 -8.25
CA ASP A 798 -4.72 -25.94 -7.10
C ASP A 798 -6.09 -25.46 -6.60
N PRO A 799 -7.20 -26.16 -6.94
CA PRO A 799 -8.54 -25.74 -6.53
C PRO A 799 -8.73 -25.72 -5.01
N VAL A 800 -8.19 -26.70 -4.31
CA VAL A 800 -7.97 -26.68 -2.85
C VAL A 800 -6.50 -26.32 -2.64
N PRO A 801 -6.14 -25.39 -1.73
CA PRO A 801 -4.75 -25.07 -1.47
C PRO A 801 -3.91 -26.30 -1.12
N LEU A 802 -2.83 -26.53 -1.87
CA LEU A 802 -1.87 -27.60 -1.64
C LEU A 802 -0.53 -27.03 -1.21
N HIS A 803 0.17 -27.75 -0.33
CA HIS A 803 1.56 -27.43 -0.02
C HIS A 803 2.46 -27.79 -1.20
N ARG A 804 3.38 -26.89 -1.54
CA ARG A 804 4.43 -27.09 -2.53
C ARG A 804 5.70 -26.42 -2.03
N GLU A 805 6.83 -27.10 -2.15
CA GLU A 805 8.10 -26.53 -1.74
C GLU A 805 8.52 -25.34 -2.64
N PRO A 806 9.20 -24.33 -2.07
CA PRO A 806 9.77 -23.21 -2.83
C PRO A 806 10.66 -23.66 -3.99
N ILE A 807 10.85 -22.79 -4.98
CA ILE A 807 11.72 -23.09 -6.13
C ILE A 807 13.18 -23.27 -5.69
N TYR A 808 13.59 -22.49 -4.68
CA TYR A 808 14.89 -22.56 -4.03
C TYR A 808 14.69 -22.88 -2.55
N GLY A 809 15.04 -24.10 -2.14
CA GLY A 809 14.84 -24.58 -0.78
C GLY A 809 16.00 -25.45 -0.28
N THR A 810 15.99 -25.75 1.03
CA THR A 810 17.04 -26.53 1.71
C THR A 810 16.67 -28.00 1.94
N ARG A 811 15.46 -28.42 1.55
CA ARG A 811 14.87 -29.73 1.86
C ARG A 811 14.53 -30.53 0.58
N PRO A 812 15.52 -31.15 -0.10
CA PRO A 812 15.26 -31.93 -1.31
C PRO A 812 14.32 -33.13 -1.06
N ASP A 813 14.31 -33.65 0.16
CA ASP A 813 13.39 -34.70 0.60
C ASP A 813 11.92 -34.22 0.62
N LEU A 814 11.66 -32.98 1.04
CA LEU A 814 10.33 -32.38 0.96
C LEU A 814 9.96 -32.00 -0.47
N VAL A 815 10.93 -31.58 -1.30
CA VAL A 815 10.69 -31.31 -2.74
C VAL A 815 10.19 -32.56 -3.44
N ALA A 816 10.75 -33.74 -3.12
CA ALA A 816 10.29 -35.01 -3.68
C ALA A 816 8.84 -35.36 -3.28
N LYS A 817 8.40 -34.96 -2.08
CA LYS A 817 7.03 -35.19 -1.58
C LYS A 817 6.03 -34.15 -2.08
N TYR A 818 6.47 -32.90 -2.18
CA TYR A 818 5.63 -31.73 -2.44
C TYR A 818 6.24 -30.84 -3.54
N PRO A 819 6.33 -31.34 -4.78
CA PRO A 819 6.97 -30.59 -5.86
C PRO A 819 6.19 -29.32 -6.21
N THR A 820 6.90 -28.34 -6.77
CA THR A 820 6.30 -27.14 -7.34
C THR A 820 5.42 -27.45 -8.57
N HIS A 821 4.79 -26.43 -9.17
CA HIS A 821 3.94 -26.57 -10.35
C HIS A 821 4.73 -26.97 -11.61
N ASP A 822 4.02 -27.39 -12.66
CA ASP A 822 4.63 -27.55 -13.98
C ASP A 822 4.94 -26.18 -14.63
N ASP A 823 5.93 -26.17 -15.52
CA ASP A 823 6.31 -25.00 -16.31
C ASP A 823 5.16 -24.51 -17.20
N LYS A 824 5.08 -23.19 -17.39
CA LYS A 824 4.09 -22.55 -18.28
C LYS A 824 4.78 -21.89 -19.46
N LYS A 825 4.39 -22.27 -20.68
CA LYS A 825 4.96 -21.69 -21.92
C LYS A 825 4.52 -20.24 -22.17
N GLY A 826 3.26 -19.92 -21.91
CA GLY A 826 2.71 -18.57 -22.09
C GLY A 826 1.85 -18.17 -20.89
N PHE A 827 2.38 -17.30 -20.04
CA PHE A 827 1.71 -16.82 -18.85
C PHE A 827 2.13 -15.37 -18.55
N TRP A 828 1.18 -14.42 -18.52
CA TRP A 828 1.49 -12.98 -18.46
C TRP A 828 2.50 -12.54 -19.54
N ARG A 829 2.26 -13.02 -20.77
CA ARG A 829 3.07 -12.81 -21.98
C ARG A 829 4.45 -13.46 -22.01
N MET A 830 4.80 -14.29 -21.03
CA MET A 830 6.16 -14.82 -20.87
C MET A 830 6.15 -16.31 -20.48
N PRO A 831 7.22 -17.08 -20.76
CA PRO A 831 7.40 -18.39 -20.17
C PRO A 831 7.71 -18.23 -18.69
N THR A 832 7.23 -19.18 -17.89
CA THR A 832 7.48 -19.21 -16.45
C THR A 832 7.91 -20.61 -16.03
N LEU A 833 9.11 -20.70 -15.46
CA LEU A 833 9.72 -21.96 -15.06
C LEU A 833 9.38 -22.26 -13.59
N TYR A 834 9.02 -23.50 -13.34
CA TYR A 834 8.70 -24.04 -12.03
C TYR A 834 9.48 -25.34 -11.84
N LYS A 835 8.86 -26.49 -12.16
CA LYS A 835 9.43 -27.81 -11.94
C LYS A 835 10.79 -28.01 -12.59
N SER A 836 10.99 -27.57 -13.84
CA SER A 836 12.30 -27.75 -14.50
C SER A 836 13.44 -27.05 -13.77
N LEU A 837 13.17 -25.86 -13.23
CA LEU A 837 14.14 -25.10 -12.45
C LEU A 837 14.35 -25.71 -11.06
N GLN A 838 13.28 -26.15 -10.39
CA GLN A 838 13.37 -26.82 -9.09
C GLN A 838 14.16 -28.13 -9.18
N ASP A 839 13.88 -28.96 -10.19
CA ASP A 839 14.59 -30.22 -10.43
C ASP A 839 16.08 -29.96 -10.70
N LYS A 840 16.40 -28.97 -11.53
CA LYS A 840 17.79 -28.52 -11.78
C LYS A 840 18.50 -28.05 -10.50
N ASN A 841 17.79 -27.34 -9.62
CA ASN A 841 18.33 -26.87 -8.35
C ASN A 841 18.68 -28.04 -7.41
N VAL A 842 17.84 -29.07 -7.38
CA VAL A 842 18.06 -30.30 -6.60
C VAL A 842 19.23 -31.10 -7.18
N GLU A 843 19.26 -31.32 -8.50
CA GLU A 843 20.33 -32.04 -9.19
C GLU A 843 21.69 -31.36 -8.98
N ALA A 844 21.74 -30.03 -9.05
CA ALA A 844 22.94 -29.24 -8.80
C ALA A 844 23.35 -29.15 -7.31
N LYS A 845 22.58 -29.80 -6.43
CA LYS A 845 22.78 -29.85 -4.97
C LYS A 845 22.96 -28.46 -4.36
N LEU A 846 22.15 -27.48 -4.79
CA LEU A 846 22.27 -26.11 -4.31
C LEU A 846 22.06 -25.99 -2.79
N TYR A 847 21.26 -26.86 -2.20
CA TYR A 847 21.01 -26.92 -0.75
C TYR A 847 22.28 -27.23 0.07
N GLU A 848 23.31 -27.89 -0.51
CA GLU A 848 24.59 -28.12 0.17
C GLU A 848 25.49 -26.87 0.12
N LYS A 849 25.42 -26.12 -0.98
CA LYS A 849 26.22 -24.89 -1.20
C LYS A 849 25.63 -23.68 -0.51
N PHE A 850 24.30 -23.63 -0.39
CA PHE A 850 23.53 -22.54 0.19
C PHE A 850 22.58 -23.11 1.27
N PRO A 851 23.10 -23.49 2.45
CA PRO A 851 22.34 -24.27 3.43
C PRO A 851 21.42 -23.44 4.33
N ILE A 852 21.37 -22.11 4.15
CA ILE A 852 20.57 -21.21 5.01
C ILE A 852 19.39 -20.66 4.20
N ILE A 853 18.18 -20.74 4.75
CA ILE A 853 17.01 -20.05 4.21
C ILE A 853 17.20 -18.55 4.41
N LEU A 854 17.20 -17.79 3.34
CA LEU A 854 17.20 -16.32 3.39
C LEU A 854 15.77 -15.80 3.21
N THR A 855 15.30 -15.06 4.21
CA THR A 855 14.04 -14.33 4.14
C THR A 855 14.28 -12.82 4.26
N SER A 856 13.33 -12.03 3.80
CA SER A 856 13.43 -10.56 3.79
C SER A 856 12.19 -9.89 4.36
N GLY A 857 12.36 -8.71 4.95
CA GLY A 857 11.24 -7.97 5.53
C GLY A 857 11.54 -6.52 5.82
N ARG A 858 10.67 -5.91 6.63
CA ARG A 858 10.69 -4.48 6.93
C ARG A 858 11.40 -4.17 8.25
N LEU A 859 11.79 -2.91 8.37
CA LEU A 859 12.16 -2.24 9.62
C LEU A 859 11.15 -1.11 9.89
N VAL A 860 11.02 -0.68 11.14
CA VAL A 860 10.03 0.35 11.50
C VAL A 860 10.44 1.74 11.02
N GLU A 861 11.73 1.97 10.83
CA GLU A 861 12.36 3.24 10.49
C GLU A 861 12.20 3.57 9.01
N TYR A 862 12.08 2.54 8.16
CA TYR A 862 12.07 2.69 6.70
C TYR A 862 10.79 2.16 6.05
N GLU A 863 10.58 2.59 4.81
CA GLU A 863 9.43 2.22 3.99
C GLU A 863 9.85 2.01 2.54
N GLY A 864 9.16 1.08 1.85
CA GLY A 864 9.43 0.81 0.43
C GLY A 864 10.89 0.39 0.18
N GLY A 865 11.47 0.90 -0.91
CA GLY A 865 12.90 0.80 -1.22
C GLY A 865 13.80 1.70 -0.35
N GLY A 866 13.21 2.49 0.54
CA GLY A 866 13.88 3.27 1.55
C GLY A 866 14.41 4.62 1.08
N GLU A 867 14.28 5.03 -0.18
CA GLU A 867 14.92 6.26 -0.66
C GLU A 867 14.41 7.52 0.02
N GLU A 868 13.10 7.68 0.19
CA GLU A 868 12.53 8.83 0.92
C GLU A 868 12.94 8.82 2.41
N THR A 869 12.95 7.63 3.03
CA THR A 869 13.11 7.49 4.48
C THR A 869 14.57 7.40 4.93
N ARG A 870 15.48 6.87 4.11
CA ARG A 870 16.94 6.89 4.34
C ARG A 870 17.57 8.23 3.98
N SER A 871 16.86 9.07 3.24
CA SER A 871 17.24 10.47 3.00
C SER A 871 16.76 11.41 4.10
N ASN A 872 15.97 10.91 5.05
CA ASN A 872 15.52 11.65 6.22
C ASN A 872 16.54 11.52 7.36
N PRO A 873 17.12 12.62 7.86
CA PRO A 873 18.20 12.57 8.84
C PRO A 873 17.79 11.90 10.16
N TRP A 874 16.55 12.10 10.61
CA TRP A 874 16.07 11.54 11.87
C TRP A 874 15.89 10.02 11.78
N LEU A 875 15.37 9.52 10.66
CA LEU A 875 15.20 8.08 10.44
C LEU A 875 16.55 7.41 10.11
N ALA A 876 17.44 8.12 9.42
CA ALA A 876 18.82 7.71 9.18
C ALA A 876 19.61 7.52 10.49
N GLU A 877 19.41 8.41 11.46
CA GLU A 877 20.02 8.31 12.79
C GLU A 877 19.56 7.05 13.55
N LEU A 878 18.28 6.70 13.44
CA LEU A 878 17.72 5.53 14.15
C LEU A 878 18.23 4.18 13.62
N GLN A 879 18.60 4.08 12.34
CA GLN A 879 19.03 2.81 11.74
C GLN A 879 20.10 2.99 10.65
N GLN A 880 21.37 3.06 11.05
CA GLN A 880 22.46 3.37 10.12
C GLN A 880 22.94 2.19 9.28
N ASP A 881 22.75 0.96 9.77
CA ASP A 881 23.42 -0.21 9.22
C ASP A 881 22.47 -1.11 8.43
N ASN A 882 22.95 -1.58 7.28
CA ASN A 882 22.37 -2.72 6.59
C ASN A 882 22.96 -4.02 7.16
N PHE A 883 22.10 -4.96 7.58
CA PHE A 883 22.53 -6.14 8.33
C PHE A 883 21.83 -7.44 7.92
N VAL A 884 22.44 -8.58 8.25
CA VAL A 884 21.83 -9.91 8.25
C VAL A 884 21.67 -10.43 9.67
N GLU A 885 20.46 -10.83 10.05
CA GLU A 885 20.23 -11.59 11.27
C GLU A 885 20.72 -13.02 11.07
N ILE A 886 21.57 -13.49 11.97
CA ILE A 886 22.12 -14.85 11.95
C ILE A 886 22.11 -15.43 13.36
N ASN A 887 21.77 -16.71 13.49
CA ASN A 887 21.73 -17.40 14.77
C ASN A 887 23.15 -17.52 15.38
N PRO A 888 23.33 -17.43 16.72
CA PRO A 888 24.63 -17.57 17.38
C PRO A 888 25.37 -18.85 17.04
N LYS A 889 24.69 -19.99 16.93
CA LYS A 889 25.32 -21.25 16.52
C LYS A 889 25.82 -21.15 15.08
N ALA A 890 24.95 -20.73 14.15
CA ALA A 890 25.31 -20.61 12.74
C ALA A 890 26.47 -19.62 12.50
N ALA A 891 26.52 -18.54 13.28
CA ALA A 891 27.61 -17.56 13.26
C ALA A 891 28.91 -18.14 13.84
N SER A 892 28.85 -18.83 14.98
CA SER A 892 30.02 -19.47 15.62
C SER A 892 30.64 -20.53 14.71
N ASP A 893 29.82 -21.38 14.10
CA ASP A 893 30.27 -22.41 13.15
C ASP A 893 30.99 -21.81 11.92
N ARG A 894 30.83 -20.50 11.67
CA ARG A 894 31.40 -19.74 10.55
C ARG A 894 32.43 -18.69 10.98
N GLY A 895 32.79 -18.63 12.26
CA GLY A 895 33.74 -17.65 12.80
C GLY A 895 33.27 -16.18 12.71
N ILE A 896 31.96 -15.94 12.64
CA ILE A 896 31.33 -14.61 12.50
C ILE A 896 31.01 -14.05 13.90
N ARG A 897 31.42 -12.80 14.16
CA ARG A 897 31.05 -12.06 15.38
C ARG A 897 29.97 -11.03 15.06
N ASN A 898 29.23 -10.62 16.09
CA ASN A 898 28.27 -9.53 15.97
C ASN A 898 28.97 -8.24 15.50
N GLY A 899 28.42 -7.58 14.50
CA GLY A 899 28.98 -6.36 13.89
C GLY A 899 30.03 -6.60 12.80
N ASP A 900 30.52 -7.83 12.60
CA ASP A 900 31.42 -8.15 11.50
C ASP A 900 30.74 -7.86 10.14
N TYR A 901 31.50 -7.39 9.15
CA TYR A 901 31.04 -7.46 7.78
C TYR A 901 31.06 -8.91 7.29
N VAL A 902 30.00 -9.31 6.61
CA VAL A 902 29.83 -10.64 6.01
C VAL A 902 29.44 -10.51 4.54
N ILE A 903 29.75 -11.54 3.76
CA ILE A 903 29.25 -11.71 2.41
C ILE A 903 28.10 -12.71 2.45
N VAL A 904 26.95 -12.28 1.95
CA VAL A 904 25.80 -13.16 1.71
C VAL A 904 25.78 -13.48 0.22
N SER A 905 25.96 -14.75 -0.10
CA SER A 905 25.98 -15.26 -1.48
C SER A 905 24.78 -16.15 -1.75
N THR A 906 24.25 -16.11 -2.98
CA THR A 906 23.05 -16.86 -3.36
C THR A 906 23.22 -17.56 -4.70
N PRO A 907 22.32 -18.49 -5.08
CA PRO A 907 22.38 -19.20 -6.36
C PRO A 907 22.43 -18.33 -7.61
N THR A 908 22.04 -17.05 -7.52
CA THR A 908 22.12 -16.11 -8.66
C THR A 908 23.56 -15.69 -8.99
N GLY A 909 24.53 -16.03 -8.13
CA GLY A 909 25.90 -15.53 -8.20
C GLY A 909 26.11 -14.18 -7.52
N ALA A 910 25.05 -13.57 -6.98
CA ALA A 910 25.15 -12.34 -6.22
C ALA A 910 25.95 -12.54 -4.94
N ARG A 911 26.74 -11.52 -4.57
CA ARG A 911 27.52 -11.46 -3.33
C ARG A 911 27.32 -10.09 -2.68
N ILE A 912 26.40 -9.99 -1.73
CA ILE A 912 26.09 -8.71 -1.06
C ILE A 912 26.86 -8.59 0.26
N LYS A 913 27.43 -7.40 0.54
CA LYS A 913 28.18 -7.11 1.77
C LYS A 913 27.31 -6.39 2.80
N VAL A 914 27.06 -7.03 3.94
CA VAL A 914 26.22 -6.49 5.03
C VAL A 914 26.88 -6.73 6.39
N LYS A 915 26.42 -6.06 7.45
CA LYS A 915 26.87 -6.36 8.82
C LYS A 915 26.14 -7.58 9.40
N ALA A 916 26.79 -8.36 10.25
CA ALA A 916 26.16 -9.44 10.98
C ALA A 916 25.45 -8.91 12.24
N LEU A 917 24.18 -9.26 12.41
CA LEU A 917 23.44 -9.13 13.66
C LEU A 917 23.23 -10.53 14.25
N VAL A 918 24.09 -10.92 15.19
CA VAL A 918 24.06 -12.26 15.80
C VAL A 918 22.96 -12.30 16.86
N THR A 919 21.91 -13.09 16.64
CA THR A 919 20.68 -13.04 17.47
C THR A 919 19.90 -14.36 17.49
N MET A 920 19.28 -14.68 18.64
CA MET A 920 18.38 -15.85 18.80
C MET A 920 17.02 -15.65 18.14
N ARG A 921 16.75 -14.48 17.54
CA ARG A 921 15.47 -14.21 16.88
C ARG A 921 15.23 -15.09 15.66
N VAL A 922 16.27 -15.58 15.00
CA VAL A 922 16.19 -16.49 13.85
C VAL A 922 16.67 -17.90 14.20
N GLY A 923 16.13 -18.90 13.49
CA GLY A 923 16.58 -20.30 13.60
C GLY A 923 18.01 -20.51 13.08
N VAL A 924 18.62 -21.65 13.41
CA VAL A 924 20.00 -21.99 12.99
C VAL A 924 20.14 -22.08 11.47
N ASP A 925 19.06 -22.45 10.79
CA ASP A 925 18.94 -22.65 9.36
C ASP A 925 18.35 -21.43 8.62
N THR A 926 18.11 -20.32 9.31
CA THR A 926 17.38 -19.16 8.78
C THR A 926 18.15 -17.87 8.99
N ALA A 927 18.20 -17.03 7.96
CA ALA A 927 18.74 -15.69 8.02
C ALA A 927 17.71 -14.67 7.52
N PHE A 928 17.85 -13.42 7.98
CA PHE A 928 16.97 -12.33 7.60
C PHE A 928 17.73 -11.07 7.21
N ILE A 929 17.36 -10.46 6.09
CA ILE A 929 17.89 -9.15 5.67
C ILE A 929 16.74 -8.18 5.38
N PRO A 930 16.75 -6.96 5.93
CA PRO A 930 15.76 -5.95 5.61
C PRO A 930 15.94 -5.43 4.17
N PHE A 931 14.85 -5.26 3.43
CA PHE A 931 14.91 -4.92 2.00
C PHE A 931 14.97 -3.41 1.68
N HIS A 932 15.03 -2.55 2.70
CA HIS A 932 14.95 -1.09 2.54
C HIS A 932 16.23 -0.42 2.02
N PHE A 933 17.31 -1.18 1.83
CA PHE A 933 18.62 -0.61 1.55
C PHE A 933 18.94 -0.66 0.05
N SER A 934 19.74 0.30 -0.38
CA SER A 934 20.38 0.40 -1.69
C SER A 934 21.49 1.45 -1.59
N GLY A 935 22.32 1.55 -2.62
CA GLY A 935 23.44 2.49 -2.64
C GLY A 935 24.81 1.79 -2.60
N TRP A 936 24.86 0.51 -2.25
CA TRP A 936 26.00 -0.37 -2.52
C TRP A 936 25.63 -1.41 -3.59
N TRP A 937 26.65 -1.88 -4.31
CA TRP A 937 26.55 -2.93 -5.31
C TRP A 937 27.67 -3.95 -5.12
N GLN A 938 27.33 -5.09 -4.54
CA GLN A 938 28.26 -6.20 -4.31
C GLN A 938 29.56 -5.77 -3.60
N GLY A 939 29.41 -5.01 -2.53
CA GLY A 939 30.47 -4.50 -1.67
C GLY A 939 31.07 -3.16 -2.09
N LYS A 940 30.68 -2.60 -3.25
CA LYS A 940 31.16 -1.30 -3.73
C LYS A 940 30.11 -0.21 -3.49
N ASP A 941 30.52 0.94 -2.96
CA ASP A 941 29.63 2.09 -2.82
C ASP A 941 29.31 2.69 -4.21
N MET A 942 28.03 2.98 -4.49
CA MET A 942 27.55 3.57 -5.73
C MET A 942 27.41 5.10 -5.64
N ILE A 943 27.92 5.75 -4.60
CA ILE A 943 27.76 7.19 -4.36
C ILE A 943 28.02 8.04 -5.62
N ASP A 944 29.06 7.72 -6.40
CA ASP A 944 29.44 8.46 -7.61
C ASP A 944 28.47 8.30 -8.79
N SER A 945 27.52 7.36 -8.68
CA SER A 945 26.48 7.09 -9.67
C SER A 945 25.17 7.82 -9.36
N TYR A 946 25.03 8.39 -8.16
CA TYR A 946 23.88 9.24 -7.84
C TYR A 946 24.06 10.64 -8.44
N PRO A 947 22.96 11.37 -8.70
CA PRO A 947 23.03 12.81 -8.90
C PRO A 947 23.66 13.51 -7.70
N GLU A 948 24.44 14.57 -7.97
CA GLU A 948 25.11 15.33 -6.93
C GLU A 948 24.13 15.87 -5.89
N GLY A 949 24.46 15.66 -4.61
CA GLY A 949 23.65 16.11 -3.47
C GLY A 949 22.36 15.33 -3.20
N ALA A 950 22.06 14.28 -3.98
CA ALA A 950 20.78 13.59 -3.90
C ALA A 950 20.89 12.11 -3.48
N HIS A 951 22.08 11.60 -3.16
CA HIS A 951 22.21 10.25 -2.59
C HIS A 951 21.55 10.15 -1.19
N PRO A 952 21.01 8.99 -0.78
CA PRO A 952 20.49 8.82 0.57
C PRO A 952 21.62 8.93 1.62
N ILE A 953 21.26 9.31 2.85
CA ILE A 953 22.20 9.44 3.98
C ILE A 953 22.75 8.07 4.36
N VAL A 954 21.84 7.10 4.53
CA VAL A 954 22.19 5.71 4.81
C VAL A 954 22.22 4.92 3.50
N ARG A 955 23.35 4.27 3.20
CA ARG A 955 23.54 3.40 2.03
C ARG A 955 23.81 1.96 2.47
N GLY A 956 23.49 1.00 1.62
CA GLY A 956 23.71 -0.42 1.87
C GLY A 956 23.32 -1.27 0.67
N GLU A 957 23.29 -2.58 0.85
CA GLU A 957 22.96 -3.52 -0.22
C GLU A 957 21.45 -3.71 -0.35
N ALA A 958 20.98 -3.81 -1.59
CA ALA A 958 19.65 -4.32 -1.86
C ALA A 958 19.64 -5.83 -1.70
N VAL A 959 18.93 -6.38 -0.70
CA VAL A 959 18.75 -7.84 -0.57
C VAL A 959 18.20 -8.47 -1.84
N ASN A 960 17.40 -7.71 -2.61
CA ASN A 960 16.81 -8.20 -3.84
C ASN A 960 17.80 -8.34 -5.01
N THR A 961 19.04 -7.85 -4.87
CA THR A 961 20.14 -8.27 -5.74
C THR A 961 20.46 -9.76 -5.55
N ALA A 962 20.30 -10.26 -4.32
CA ALA A 962 20.58 -11.64 -3.94
C ALA A 962 19.37 -12.57 -4.08
N THR A 963 18.14 -12.07 -4.17
CA THR A 963 16.95 -12.93 -4.30
C THR A 963 16.86 -13.58 -5.67
N THR A 964 16.30 -14.79 -5.70
CA THR A 964 16.29 -15.70 -6.84
C THR A 964 15.04 -15.56 -7.70
N TYR A 965 15.03 -16.25 -8.84
CA TYR A 965 13.84 -16.46 -9.65
C TYR A 965 12.77 -17.24 -8.86
N GLY A 966 11.50 -16.85 -8.99
CA GLY A 966 10.36 -17.56 -8.38
C GLY A 966 9.14 -16.66 -8.36
N TYR A 967 7.99 -17.20 -8.81
CA TYR A 967 6.80 -16.39 -9.04
C TYR A 967 5.50 -17.13 -8.73
N ASP A 968 4.52 -16.46 -8.14
CA ASP A 968 3.20 -17.02 -7.88
C ASP A 968 2.53 -17.53 -9.16
N SER A 969 1.98 -18.74 -9.08
CA SER A 969 1.37 -19.47 -10.21
C SER A 969 0.12 -18.82 -10.80
N VAL A 970 -0.45 -17.79 -10.18
CA VAL A 970 -1.64 -17.05 -10.64
C VAL A 970 -1.31 -15.60 -10.96
N THR A 971 -0.47 -14.95 -10.16
CA THR A 971 -0.29 -13.50 -10.21
C THR A 971 1.13 -13.04 -10.52
N MET A 972 2.10 -13.94 -10.74
CA MET A 972 3.50 -13.53 -10.94
C MET A 972 4.09 -12.74 -9.76
N MET A 973 3.53 -12.85 -8.57
CA MET A 973 4.12 -12.28 -7.36
C MET A 973 5.48 -12.94 -7.10
N GLN A 974 6.52 -12.15 -6.89
CA GLN A 974 7.87 -12.66 -6.66
C GLN A 974 8.00 -13.43 -5.33
N GLU A 975 8.84 -14.46 -5.32
CA GLU A 975 9.20 -15.27 -4.14
C GLU A 975 10.38 -14.66 -3.37
N SER A 976 10.13 -13.60 -2.60
CA SER A 976 11.19 -12.90 -1.83
C SER A 976 11.22 -13.28 -0.34
N LYS A 977 10.28 -14.11 0.12
CA LYS A 977 10.23 -14.60 1.50
C LYS A 977 10.98 -15.90 1.70
N THR A 978 11.21 -16.68 0.65
CA THR A 978 11.92 -17.95 0.77
C THR A 978 12.89 -18.13 -0.39
N THR A 979 14.17 -18.02 -0.09
CA THR A 979 15.26 -18.45 -0.98
C THR A 979 16.37 -19.02 -0.12
N ILE A 980 17.52 -19.37 -0.72
CA ILE A 980 18.66 -19.95 -0.02
C ILE A 980 19.93 -19.12 -0.21
N CYS A 981 20.77 -19.08 0.81
CA CYS A 981 22.04 -18.37 0.81
C CYS A 981 23.14 -19.14 1.56
N ASN A 982 24.36 -18.66 1.38
CA ASN A 982 25.49 -18.92 2.24
C ASN A 982 25.98 -17.59 2.81
N ILE A 983 26.48 -17.64 4.04
CA ILE A 983 27.00 -16.47 4.76
C ILE A 983 28.43 -16.80 5.16
N GLU A 984 29.35 -15.90 4.82
CA GLU A 984 30.76 -16.03 5.18
C GLU A 984 31.30 -14.70 5.70
N LYS A 985 32.34 -14.75 6.54
CA LYS A 985 33.01 -13.55 7.00
C LYS A 985 33.63 -12.83 5.80
N ALA A 986 33.41 -11.52 5.68
CA ALA A 986 34.05 -10.75 4.63
C ALA A 986 35.57 -10.72 4.89
N ALA A 987 36.36 -10.85 3.82
CA ALA A 987 37.80 -10.63 3.91
C ALA A 987 38.07 -9.18 4.38
N ALA A 988 39.12 -9.02 5.19
CA ALA A 988 39.52 -7.74 5.77
C ALA A 988 39.88 -6.69 4.71
#